data_AF-A0A9D8ND03-F1
#
_entry.id   AF-A0A9D8ND03-F1
#
_cell.length_a   1.000
_cell.length_b   1.000
_cell.length_c   1.000
_cell.angle_alpha   90.00
_cell.angle_beta   90.00
_cell.angle_gamma   90.00
#
_symmetry.space_group_name_H-M   'P 1'
#
loop_
_entity.id
_entity.type
_entity.pdbx_description
1 polymer ?
#
loop_
_entity_poly.entity_id
_entity_poly.type
_entity_poly.pdbx_seq_one_letter_code
_entity_poly.pdbx_strand_id
1 'polypeptide(L)'
;MTILTHILKPLLPSRKLWSVLLSMAVCTSISAQIVIGGDVYGGGRQGEVGTSNQIKPDSVLMVQADSVKLKDGAAKDTATTITINAGTMRTIFGGGENGRTYGSTVVIINGSSDSTKLETFTQIGGKLNELDWNGTTRGGIFGAGDGSSAYVFGNTKVTILGGFLPQNVYGGGNQADLMGTASVTLLGGDIQGTVYGGSRLADIYGYSYVNIDGQHIQNDLLIGAVYGGNDIAGNITNLPSNDPRWTWLKGIQQPAGIANDYNHFNTFVRSTQETSGKHIYVGQIFGGGNGDYTYTPNNTKLDVDTLVDMSSDGTKTPHVFTVSTQPEVENAYLDLNGGAFGYVFGGGNRATVTKETVIGLNNNTTNFRALSKDLLHKMGINFDIDTTAYTFSNDSVVPRYQFDRVFGGNNKAEMKIQPTWKLQKANIHNLYSGGNEGLMSNPNGLLLALTSADLSVINVYGGSRKADVKPLLNGVQILPLQKDTVINMISYTFPAGHSARTLITAGNIVNVYGGNDIKGNVEGGNAIIIESSIIGDVYGGGNGSYFYTDKENLIKASDANMLKYGDFYYDPDDVLAQAGVSVSDKMKSVTALGLLRPNAERVYISVSGTETDTTVIGGSLYCGGNSATITAAPGQVAEDKIKLNIGSYVIADKVFLGNNGENMIATSMLQEYKDHSTVDLTDSEVFAKYIGGVSMNMKPKVTFVDGLVDYSTYIGSLYCGGNIGSMTYSGRNEQNFNDRIIVYNKVVGGSNNANIPATALNAAFEGGILGADNEENYDSARIVLNFKGLRLEPLRLTESGKLEWNTKKWQSYTDKPAELVAVDNDPDAEADDDLRLDGATVFGGCYSSGHVNGNVVINVLENLVDTSRIFNDCGGSSGVYFDNQAEDVMMSSLYVYGAGYGAETEIWGSTTINLKKGFIFQALGGGEKGAVGRKNAQGKYEYNPKYSTYINLNGTVAGMSDEHTHQDLAEVQYLYGGGNQGVVAGNTHVYLGNGRIYDAFGGACNADILGHAELYIGRALVSSANPKYESELRHDTTSTNVFPWVRDNIYGGNDFGGTIKGVGYFGSNVREEA
;
A
#
# COMPACT_ATOMS: atom_id res chain seq x y z
N MET A 1 17.68 54.60 -32.45
CA MET A 1 18.73 55.31 -33.19
C MET A 1 18.49 55.04 -34.67
N THR A 2 17.73 55.93 -35.29
CA THR A 2 17.40 55.90 -36.72
C THR A 2 17.94 57.23 -37.25
N ILE A 3 18.61 57.21 -38.40
CA ILE A 3 19.48 58.26 -39.00
C ILE A 3 20.97 58.01 -38.71
N LEU A 4 21.58 57.11 -39.49
CA LEU A 4 22.88 57.38 -40.17
C LEU A 4 23.22 56.25 -41.17
N THR A 5 22.29 55.91 -42.06
CA THR A 5 22.51 54.90 -43.13
C THR A 5 22.92 55.52 -44.47
N HIS A 6 23.16 56.83 -44.55
CA HIS A 6 23.59 57.49 -45.78
C HIS A 6 24.74 58.44 -45.46
N ILE A 7 25.97 57.97 -45.68
CA ILE A 7 27.18 58.71 -46.14
C ILE A 7 28.36 57.74 -45.91
N LEU A 8 29.10 57.44 -46.98
CA LEU A 8 30.35 56.64 -47.07
C LEU A 8 30.24 55.13 -47.39
N LYS A 9 29.62 54.83 -48.53
CA LYS A 9 30.24 54.02 -49.60
C LYS A 9 30.57 55.04 -50.70
N PRO A 10 31.78 55.20 -51.29
CA PRO A 10 32.81 54.18 -51.55
C PRO A 10 34.29 54.68 -51.40
N LEU A 11 35.26 53.78 -51.19
CA LEU A 11 36.63 53.81 -51.75
C LEU A 11 37.34 52.50 -51.32
N LEU A 12 37.64 51.65 -52.30
CA LEU A 12 38.33 50.35 -52.21
C LEU A 12 39.84 50.52 -51.86
N PRO A 13 40.66 49.45 -51.81
CA PRO A 13 40.57 48.17 -51.12
C PRO A 13 41.87 47.89 -50.29
N SER A 14 41.90 46.76 -49.57
CA SER A 14 43.08 46.01 -49.08
C SER A 14 43.19 45.81 -47.57
N ARG A 15 43.54 44.58 -47.24
CA ARG A 15 43.71 43.99 -45.91
C ARG A 15 45.04 44.43 -45.28
N LYS A 16 45.02 44.56 -43.96
CA LYS A 16 46.12 44.72 -42.98
C LYS A 16 46.39 46.17 -42.53
N LEU A 17 46.60 46.27 -41.22
CA LEU A 17 46.90 47.46 -40.40
C LEU A 17 45.73 48.36 -40.02
N TRP A 18 45.07 48.04 -38.89
CA TRP A 18 44.61 49.03 -37.90
C TRP A 18 44.68 48.38 -36.51
N SER A 19 45.90 48.29 -35.96
CA SER A 19 46.13 48.21 -34.53
C SER A 19 46.64 49.57 -34.07
N VAL A 20 46.22 50.00 -32.87
CA VAL A 20 46.64 51.19 -32.12
C VAL A 20 45.94 52.50 -32.50
N LEU A 21 44.87 52.84 -31.76
CA LEU A 21 44.60 54.16 -31.14
C LEU A 21 43.13 54.23 -30.66
N LEU A 22 42.88 54.01 -29.37
CA LEU A 22 41.94 54.84 -28.59
C LEU A 22 42.04 54.51 -27.09
N SER A 23 42.84 55.30 -26.38
CA SER A 23 42.73 55.50 -24.95
C SER A 23 42.37 56.96 -24.73
N MET A 24 41.12 57.25 -24.32
CA MET A 24 40.77 58.36 -23.43
C MET A 24 39.26 58.32 -23.14
N ALA A 25 38.96 58.38 -21.85
CA ALA A 25 37.64 58.18 -21.27
C ALA A 25 36.66 59.31 -21.56
N VAL A 26 35.40 58.95 -21.84
CA VAL A 26 34.23 59.73 -21.44
C VAL A 26 33.25 58.75 -20.81
N CYS A 27 32.98 58.98 -19.52
CA CYS A 27 32.01 58.30 -18.70
C CYS A 27 30.58 58.59 -19.19
N THR A 28 29.92 57.58 -19.76
CA THR A 28 28.48 57.38 -19.66
C THR A 28 28.24 55.87 -19.55
N SER A 29 27.65 55.43 -18.45
CA SER A 29 27.30 54.03 -18.19
C SER A 29 26.21 53.59 -19.19
N ILE A 30 26.61 52.88 -20.24
CA ILE A 30 25.70 52.14 -21.11
C ILE A 30 25.60 50.74 -20.52
N SER A 31 24.42 50.37 -20.00
CA SER A 31 24.09 48.99 -19.63
C SER A 31 23.94 48.15 -20.89
N ALA A 32 25.06 47.69 -21.46
CA ALA A 32 25.03 46.76 -22.57
C ALA A 32 24.88 45.33 -22.04
N GLN A 33 23.66 44.80 -22.11
CA GLN A 33 23.37 43.39 -21.90
C GLN A 33 24.10 42.58 -23.00
N ILE A 34 25.14 41.83 -22.65
CA ILE A 34 25.84 40.97 -23.61
C ILE A 34 24.95 39.75 -23.89
N VAL A 35 24.26 39.77 -25.02
CA VAL A 35 23.49 38.65 -25.56
C VAL A 35 24.36 37.90 -26.56
N ILE A 36 24.83 36.70 -26.20
CA ILE A 36 25.41 35.77 -27.17
C ILE A 36 24.25 34.98 -27.76
N GLY A 37 23.74 35.42 -28.90
CA GLY A 37 22.59 34.77 -29.58
C GLY A 37 22.89 33.39 -30.18
N GLY A 38 24.12 32.87 -30.04
CA GLY A 38 24.59 31.61 -30.62
C GLY A 38 24.99 30.55 -29.59
N ASP A 39 25.39 29.39 -30.08
CA ASP A 39 25.92 28.30 -29.26
C ASP A 39 27.39 28.51 -28.91
N VAL A 40 27.84 27.89 -27.83
CA VAL A 40 29.25 27.88 -27.42
C VAL A 40 29.78 26.46 -27.40
N TYR A 41 30.93 26.26 -28.06
CA TYR A 41 31.61 24.98 -28.21
C TYR A 41 33.02 25.06 -27.62
N GLY A 42 33.31 24.26 -26.60
CA GLY A 42 34.64 24.19 -25.99
C GLY A 42 35.70 23.62 -26.93
N GLY A 43 35.31 22.74 -27.85
CA GLY A 43 36.20 22.11 -28.85
C GLY A 43 36.23 22.80 -30.21
N GLY A 44 35.60 23.98 -30.36
CA GLY A 44 35.48 24.65 -31.65
C GLY A 44 34.48 24.00 -32.62
N ARG A 45 34.23 24.67 -33.75
CA ARG A 45 33.11 24.36 -34.66
C ARG A 45 33.37 23.18 -35.61
N GLN A 46 34.57 23.08 -36.19
CA GLN A 46 34.85 22.12 -37.27
C GLN A 46 36.25 21.48 -37.25
N GLY A 47 37.12 21.78 -36.27
CA GLY A 47 38.49 21.25 -36.18
C GLY A 47 38.67 20.27 -35.02
N GLU A 48 39.58 19.29 -35.15
CA GLU A 48 40.07 18.51 -34.01
C GLU A 48 40.93 19.42 -33.11
N VAL A 49 40.69 19.42 -31.80
CA VAL A 49 41.44 20.25 -30.86
C VAL A 49 42.29 19.38 -29.94
N GLY A 50 43.60 19.60 -30.01
CA GLY A 50 44.58 19.22 -28.99
C GLY A 50 44.82 20.38 -28.02
N THR A 51 44.91 20.09 -26.73
CA THR A 51 44.85 21.03 -25.61
C THR A 51 46.15 21.81 -25.36
N SER A 52 46.03 23.14 -25.33
CA SER A 52 46.56 24.01 -24.25
C SER A 52 46.05 25.46 -24.45
N ASN A 53 44.87 25.79 -23.93
CA ASN A 53 44.44 27.19 -23.83
C ASN A 53 43.68 27.40 -22.51
N GLN A 54 44.31 28.06 -21.54
CA GLN A 54 43.58 28.72 -20.46
C GLN A 54 43.08 30.07 -21.00
N ILE A 55 41.78 30.21 -21.24
CA ILE A 55 41.19 31.52 -21.53
C ILE A 55 40.97 32.21 -20.18
N LYS A 56 41.89 33.09 -19.78
CA LYS A 56 41.71 33.96 -18.60
C LYS A 56 40.81 35.16 -18.97
N PRO A 57 39.92 35.59 -18.07
CA PRO A 57 38.80 36.46 -18.41
C PRO A 57 39.16 37.92 -18.12
N ASP A 58 39.80 38.61 -19.06
CA ASP A 58 39.83 40.07 -19.04
C ASP A 58 39.75 40.55 -20.48
N SER A 59 38.62 41.18 -20.82
CA SER A 59 38.21 41.71 -22.13
C SER A 59 37.57 40.73 -23.14
N VAL A 60 36.35 41.11 -23.55
CA VAL A 60 35.60 40.78 -24.77
C VAL A 60 36.02 39.50 -25.51
N LEU A 61 35.22 38.45 -25.30
CA LEU A 61 35.35 37.09 -25.84
C LEU A 61 35.50 37.06 -27.38
N MET A 62 36.69 36.65 -27.86
CA MET A 62 36.88 36.07 -29.19
C MET A 62 37.17 34.57 -29.04
N VAL A 63 36.29 33.70 -29.58
CA VAL A 63 36.57 32.26 -29.73
C VAL A 63 37.12 32.03 -31.13
N GLN A 64 38.44 31.89 -31.24
CA GLN A 64 39.09 31.35 -32.45
C GLN A 64 40.01 30.20 -32.00
N ALA A 65 39.54 28.96 -32.20
CA ALA A 65 40.35 27.76 -32.00
C ALA A 65 41.00 27.39 -33.34
N ASP A 66 42.29 27.70 -33.50
CA ASP A 66 43.09 27.17 -34.61
C ASP A 66 43.41 25.69 -34.33
N SER A 67 43.20 24.85 -35.35
CA SER A 67 43.44 23.41 -35.31
C SER A 67 44.90 23.09 -34.96
N VAL A 68 45.15 22.35 -33.87
CA VAL A 68 46.48 21.80 -33.56
C VAL A 68 46.40 20.27 -33.71
N LYS A 69 47.07 19.74 -34.75
CA LYS A 69 47.31 18.30 -34.88
C LYS A 69 48.23 17.85 -33.74
N LEU A 70 47.76 16.91 -32.92
CA LEU A 70 48.61 16.23 -31.94
C LEU A 70 49.63 15.33 -32.66
N LYS A 71 50.91 15.43 -32.29
CA LYS A 71 51.92 14.40 -32.57
C LYS A 71 51.78 13.31 -31.50
N ASP A 72 52.04 12.06 -31.87
CA ASP A 72 52.08 10.90 -30.98
C ASP A 72 52.84 11.22 -29.67
N GLY A 73 52.15 11.12 -28.52
CA GLY A 73 52.76 11.24 -27.18
C GLY A 73 52.34 12.41 -26.28
N ALA A 74 51.28 13.16 -26.58
CA ALA A 74 50.80 14.26 -25.72
C ALA A 74 50.19 13.80 -24.38
N ALA A 75 50.39 14.60 -23.32
CA ALA A 75 50.08 14.26 -21.92
C ALA A 75 48.58 14.08 -21.63
N LYS A 76 48.27 13.11 -20.75
CA LYS A 76 46.94 12.54 -20.47
C LYS A 76 45.95 13.39 -19.66
N ASP A 77 46.35 14.56 -19.12
CA ASP A 77 45.60 15.25 -18.04
C ASP A 77 45.14 16.69 -18.33
N THR A 78 45.00 17.08 -19.59
CA THR A 78 44.55 18.44 -19.94
C THR A 78 43.03 18.51 -20.13
N ALA A 79 42.37 19.49 -19.52
CA ALA A 79 40.93 19.72 -19.62
C ALA A 79 40.57 21.03 -20.34
N THR A 80 39.52 21.02 -21.16
CA THR A 80 38.87 22.21 -21.72
C THR A 80 37.84 22.72 -20.72
N THR A 81 37.98 23.95 -20.24
CA THR A 81 37.05 24.53 -19.26
C THR A 81 36.27 25.70 -19.84
N ILE A 82 34.94 25.64 -19.77
CA ILE A 82 34.00 26.71 -20.05
C ILE A 82 33.45 27.20 -18.73
N THR A 83 33.62 28.48 -18.43
CA THR A 83 33.03 29.10 -17.23
C THR A 83 32.13 30.24 -17.65
N ILE A 84 30.86 30.14 -17.27
CA ILE A 84 29.86 31.17 -17.52
C ILE A 84 29.67 31.96 -16.23
N ASN A 85 30.18 33.19 -16.24
CA ASN A 85 30.05 34.13 -15.13
C ASN A 85 28.81 35.04 -15.27
N ALA A 86 28.43 35.39 -16.51
CA ALA A 86 27.28 36.25 -16.84
C ALA A 86 26.92 36.16 -18.35
N GLY A 87 25.71 36.60 -18.73
CA GLY A 87 25.24 36.71 -20.12
C GLY A 87 24.07 35.77 -20.49
N THR A 88 23.46 35.98 -21.66
CA THR A 88 22.45 35.09 -22.27
C THR A 88 23.11 34.28 -23.37
N MET A 89 22.90 32.97 -23.38
CA MET A 89 23.51 32.02 -24.31
C MET A 89 22.41 31.18 -24.96
N ARG A 90 22.63 30.61 -26.16
CA ARG A 90 21.68 29.65 -26.71
C ARG A 90 21.91 28.28 -26.07
N THR A 91 22.89 27.52 -26.56
CA THR A 91 23.24 26.19 -26.07
C THR A 91 24.73 26.15 -25.69
N ILE A 92 25.10 25.36 -24.69
CA ILE A 92 26.49 25.20 -24.25
C ILE A 92 26.93 23.75 -24.48
N PHE A 93 28.05 23.57 -25.17
CA PHE A 93 28.70 22.28 -25.40
C PHE A 93 30.12 22.33 -24.88
N GLY A 94 30.46 21.43 -23.94
CA GLY A 94 31.84 21.29 -23.46
C GLY A 94 32.80 20.80 -24.56
N GLY A 95 32.28 20.04 -25.54
CA GLY A 95 33.02 19.54 -26.71
C GLY A 95 32.88 20.40 -27.97
N GLY A 96 33.18 19.80 -29.13
CA GLY A 96 33.04 20.45 -30.44
C GLY A 96 31.65 20.28 -31.08
N GLU A 97 31.37 21.02 -32.16
CA GLU A 97 30.13 20.82 -32.95
C GLU A 97 30.26 19.56 -33.83
N ASN A 98 31.39 19.41 -34.54
CA ASN A 98 31.68 18.23 -35.39
C ASN A 98 33.11 17.68 -35.22
N GLY A 99 33.95 18.34 -34.42
CA GLY A 99 35.35 17.97 -34.21
C GLY A 99 35.57 17.15 -32.94
N ARG A 100 36.48 16.18 -32.98
CA ARG A 100 36.87 15.38 -31.81
C ARG A 100 37.59 16.23 -30.77
N THR A 101 37.31 15.97 -29.50
CA THR A 101 38.00 16.58 -28.35
C THR A 101 38.82 15.50 -27.64
N TYR A 102 40.14 15.72 -27.54
CA TYR A 102 41.04 14.83 -26.78
C TYR A 102 41.35 15.49 -25.42
N GLY A 103 41.01 14.81 -24.32
CA GLY A 103 41.07 15.37 -22.97
C GLY A 103 39.69 15.58 -22.34
N SER A 104 39.66 15.93 -21.06
CA SER A 104 38.41 16.12 -20.31
C SER A 104 37.74 17.46 -20.62
N THR A 105 36.43 17.57 -20.43
CA THR A 105 35.68 18.82 -20.58
C THR A 105 35.03 19.23 -19.26
N VAL A 106 35.00 20.52 -18.98
CA VAL A 106 34.41 21.08 -17.77
C VAL A 106 33.55 22.27 -18.13
N VAL A 107 32.28 22.27 -17.72
CA VAL A 107 31.34 23.38 -17.86
C VAL A 107 30.95 23.84 -16.46
N ILE A 108 31.16 25.11 -16.15
CA ILE A 108 30.82 25.72 -14.87
C ILE A 108 29.84 26.86 -15.10
N ILE A 109 28.67 26.79 -14.46
CA ILE A 109 27.67 27.86 -14.42
C ILE A 109 27.71 28.50 -13.04
N ASN A 110 28.17 29.75 -12.97
CA ASN A 110 28.16 30.53 -11.75
C ASN A 110 26.80 31.21 -11.56
N GLY A 111 26.28 31.20 -10.34
CA GLY A 111 25.07 31.91 -9.95
C GLY A 111 25.35 33.13 -9.07
N SER A 112 24.40 34.06 -8.98
CA SER A 112 24.42 35.14 -7.98
C SER A 112 24.38 34.56 -6.56
N SER A 113 25.10 35.19 -5.62
CA SER A 113 25.17 34.82 -4.21
C SER A 113 24.05 35.40 -3.33
N ASP A 114 23.03 36.06 -3.91
CA ASP A 114 21.99 36.74 -3.12
C ASP A 114 20.71 35.89 -3.04
N SER A 115 20.55 35.17 -1.91
CA SER A 115 19.44 34.25 -1.63
C SER A 115 18.16 34.92 -1.11
N THR A 116 18.06 36.27 -1.11
CA THR A 116 17.01 37.00 -0.36
C THR A 116 15.80 37.47 -1.18
N LYS A 117 15.72 37.19 -2.50
CA LYS A 117 14.67 37.72 -3.38
C LYS A 117 13.95 36.65 -4.22
N LEU A 118 13.32 35.68 -3.58
CA LEU A 118 12.58 34.61 -4.27
C LEU A 118 11.11 34.96 -4.62
N GLU A 119 10.60 36.16 -4.26
CA GLU A 119 9.15 36.46 -4.34
C GLU A 119 8.70 37.24 -5.58
N THR A 120 9.60 37.64 -6.49
CA THR A 120 9.19 38.32 -7.74
C THR A 120 9.89 37.72 -8.96
N PHE A 121 9.09 37.20 -9.88
CA PHE A 121 9.42 36.44 -11.09
C PHE A 121 10.23 37.20 -12.17
N THR A 122 11.12 38.11 -11.80
CA THR A 122 11.80 38.96 -12.79
C THR A 122 13.22 39.37 -12.42
N GLN A 123 13.80 38.82 -11.36
CA GLN A 123 15.20 39.11 -11.04
C GLN A 123 15.92 37.82 -10.68
N ILE A 124 16.83 37.41 -11.56
CA ILE A 124 18.10 36.96 -11.03
C ILE A 124 19.20 37.76 -11.73
N GLY A 125 19.94 38.48 -10.89
CA GLY A 125 21.15 39.18 -11.25
C GLY A 125 22.10 39.23 -10.06
N GLY A 126 23.37 38.82 -10.21
CA GLY A 126 24.42 39.09 -9.23
C GLY A 126 25.27 40.26 -9.68
N LYS A 127 25.77 41.06 -8.72
CA LYS A 127 26.61 42.24 -8.98
C LYS A 127 28.04 41.80 -9.27
N LEU A 128 28.55 42.07 -10.48
CA LEU A 128 29.99 42.18 -10.74
C LEU A 128 30.27 43.64 -11.13
N ASN A 129 30.92 44.40 -10.24
CA ASN A 129 31.29 45.81 -10.48
C ASN A 129 30.13 46.70 -11.01
N GLU A 130 29.00 46.71 -10.29
CA GLU A 130 27.86 47.62 -10.56
C GLU A 130 27.03 47.37 -11.84
N LEU A 131 26.93 46.13 -12.32
CA LEU A 131 26.05 45.76 -13.44
C LEU A 131 25.01 44.70 -13.03
N ASP A 132 23.71 44.95 -13.31
CA ASP A 132 22.59 44.04 -13.07
C ASP A 132 22.51 42.91 -14.13
N TRP A 133 22.19 41.68 -13.73
CA TRP A 133 22.14 40.48 -14.59
C TRP A 133 20.71 40.13 -15.09
N ASN A 134 20.63 39.58 -16.31
CA ASN A 134 19.45 39.06 -17.02
C ASN A 134 19.89 38.01 -18.06
N GLY A 135 20.43 36.87 -17.59
CA GLY A 135 20.94 35.80 -18.46
C GLY A 135 19.99 34.60 -18.54
N THR A 136 19.74 34.11 -19.74
CA THR A 136 18.94 32.90 -20.00
C THR A 136 19.75 31.97 -20.90
N THR A 137 19.75 30.65 -20.67
CA THR A 137 20.06 29.69 -21.75
C THR A 137 18.79 29.42 -22.52
N ARG A 138 18.78 29.64 -23.84
CA ARG A 138 17.61 29.32 -24.69
C ARG A 138 17.57 27.86 -25.14
N GLY A 139 18.69 27.14 -25.02
CA GLY A 139 18.87 25.70 -25.26
C GLY A 139 19.57 25.02 -24.08
N GLY A 140 19.95 23.75 -24.25
CA GLY A 140 20.49 22.90 -23.18
C GLY A 140 21.97 23.16 -22.81
N ILE A 141 22.41 22.53 -21.72
CA ILE A 141 23.82 22.47 -21.31
C ILE A 141 24.31 21.04 -21.51
N PHE A 142 25.39 20.85 -22.25
CA PHE A 142 25.97 19.54 -22.54
C PHE A 142 27.43 19.51 -22.09
N GLY A 143 27.79 18.47 -21.33
CA GLY A 143 29.18 18.25 -20.94
C GLY A 143 30.08 17.90 -22.12
N ALA A 144 29.55 17.23 -23.16
CA ALA A 144 30.31 16.81 -24.34
C ALA A 144 29.94 17.61 -25.62
N GLY A 145 30.18 17.03 -26.79
CA GLY A 145 29.96 17.66 -28.10
C GLY A 145 28.51 17.58 -28.61
N ASP A 146 28.26 18.32 -29.70
CA ASP A 146 26.94 18.37 -30.34
C ASP A 146 26.73 17.24 -31.36
N GLY A 147 27.50 17.23 -32.45
CA GLY A 147 27.33 16.31 -33.58
C GLY A 147 27.94 14.93 -33.37
N SER A 148 27.43 13.94 -34.12
CA SER A 148 27.80 12.52 -34.02
C SER A 148 29.28 12.21 -34.25
N SER A 149 30.03 13.13 -34.85
CA SER A 149 31.48 13.00 -35.05
C SER A 149 32.34 13.69 -33.98
N ALA A 150 31.72 14.43 -33.04
CA ALA A 150 32.38 15.26 -32.04
C ALA A 150 32.75 14.51 -30.75
N TYR A 151 33.26 13.28 -30.89
CA TYR A 151 33.66 12.41 -29.77
C TYR A 151 34.52 13.13 -28.74
N VAL A 152 34.26 12.87 -27.46
CA VAL A 152 35.12 13.30 -26.35
C VAL A 152 35.87 12.09 -25.81
N PHE A 153 37.21 12.17 -25.84
CA PHE A 153 38.11 11.16 -25.27
C PHE A 153 38.66 11.66 -23.92
N GLY A 154 37.86 11.49 -22.87
CA GLY A 154 38.11 12.02 -21.52
C GLY A 154 36.82 12.06 -20.68
N ASN A 155 36.89 12.60 -19.47
CA ASN A 155 35.71 12.76 -18.60
C ASN A 155 35.03 14.11 -18.88
N THR A 156 33.72 14.18 -18.67
CA THR A 156 32.97 15.44 -18.71
C THR A 156 32.48 15.81 -17.31
N LYS A 157 32.50 17.10 -16.99
CA LYS A 157 31.96 17.61 -15.73
C LYS A 157 31.16 18.88 -15.96
N VAL A 158 29.87 18.84 -15.64
CA VAL A 158 29.01 20.03 -15.56
C VAL A 158 28.84 20.39 -14.08
N THR A 159 29.08 21.64 -13.70
CA THR A 159 28.94 22.14 -12.34
C THR A 159 28.01 23.34 -12.32
N ILE A 160 26.92 23.24 -11.57
CA ILE A 160 25.94 24.31 -11.39
C ILE A 160 26.07 24.83 -9.96
N LEU A 161 26.48 26.09 -9.82
CA LEU A 161 26.65 26.75 -8.51
C LEU A 161 25.43 27.61 -8.14
N GLY A 162 24.61 27.98 -9.14
CA GLY A 162 23.37 28.72 -8.95
C GLY A 162 22.83 29.29 -10.27
N GLY A 163 21.73 30.06 -10.19
CA GLY A 163 21.07 30.68 -11.34
C GLY A 163 19.75 30.01 -11.72
N PHE A 164 19.08 30.53 -12.75
CA PHE A 164 17.82 30.02 -13.30
C PHE A 164 18.07 29.27 -14.61
N LEU A 165 17.73 27.99 -14.67
CA LEU A 165 17.95 27.11 -15.80
C LEU A 165 16.61 26.55 -16.31
N PRO A 166 15.97 27.23 -17.29
CA PRO A 166 14.70 26.78 -17.86
C PRO A 166 14.81 25.60 -18.82
N GLN A 167 16.03 25.11 -19.07
CA GLN A 167 16.34 24.07 -20.07
C GLN A 167 17.16 22.93 -19.44
N ASN A 168 17.25 21.82 -20.17
CA ASN A 168 17.86 20.59 -19.66
C ASN A 168 19.39 20.68 -19.52
N VAL A 169 19.92 19.92 -18.58
CA VAL A 169 21.36 19.75 -18.33
C VAL A 169 21.72 18.30 -18.60
N TYR A 170 22.77 18.06 -19.37
CA TYR A 170 23.28 16.74 -19.72
C TYR A 170 24.75 16.63 -19.33
N GLY A 171 25.10 15.61 -18.56
CA GLY A 171 26.50 15.29 -18.27
C GLY A 171 27.25 14.88 -19.54
N GLY A 172 26.56 14.22 -20.47
CA GLY A 172 27.10 13.74 -21.75
C GLY A 172 26.92 14.71 -22.93
N GLY A 173 26.89 14.14 -24.13
CA GLY A 173 26.75 14.89 -25.40
C GLY A 173 25.31 15.02 -25.87
N ASN A 174 25.09 15.90 -26.85
CA ASN A 174 23.81 15.93 -27.56
C ASN A 174 23.72 14.70 -28.46
N GLN A 175 24.65 14.54 -29.41
CA GLN A 175 24.79 13.36 -30.28
C GLN A 175 26.21 12.78 -30.27
N ALA A 176 27.16 13.42 -29.57
CA ALA A 176 28.54 12.97 -29.49
C ALA A 176 28.74 11.90 -28.41
N ASP A 177 29.29 10.75 -28.79
CA ASP A 177 29.65 9.71 -27.83
C ASP A 177 30.75 10.19 -26.87
N LEU A 178 30.63 9.74 -25.62
CA LEU A 178 31.60 10.00 -24.58
C LEU A 178 32.41 8.74 -24.26
N MET A 179 33.72 8.86 -24.37
CA MET A 179 34.66 7.82 -23.99
C MET A 179 35.26 8.14 -22.60
N GLY A 180 34.44 8.03 -21.56
CA GLY A 180 34.79 8.45 -20.20
C GLY A 180 33.57 8.56 -19.28
N THR A 181 33.76 9.16 -18.11
CA THR A 181 32.70 9.40 -17.13
C THR A 181 32.02 10.74 -17.39
N ALA A 182 30.68 10.74 -17.45
CA ALA A 182 29.85 11.94 -17.40
C ALA A 182 29.49 12.29 -15.97
N SER A 183 29.65 13.55 -15.57
CA SER A 183 29.29 14.00 -14.23
C SER A 183 28.56 15.33 -14.24
N VAL A 184 27.47 15.41 -13.48
CA VAL A 184 26.77 16.66 -13.16
C VAL A 184 26.86 16.87 -11.65
N THR A 185 27.36 18.02 -11.22
CA THR A 185 27.40 18.42 -9.81
C THR A 185 26.53 19.66 -9.60
N LEU A 186 25.59 19.57 -8.66
CA LEU A 186 24.63 20.61 -8.35
C LEU A 186 24.89 21.11 -6.94
N LEU A 187 25.19 22.41 -6.82
CA LEU A 187 25.47 23.10 -5.55
C LEU A 187 24.52 24.28 -5.32
N GLY A 188 23.50 24.47 -6.16
CA GLY A 188 22.50 25.52 -6.01
C GLY A 188 21.78 25.85 -7.33
N GLY A 189 20.69 26.60 -7.26
CA GLY A 189 19.97 27.12 -8.42
C GLY A 189 18.52 26.64 -8.55
N ASP A 190 17.77 27.29 -9.44
CA ASP A 190 16.42 26.91 -9.86
C ASP A 190 16.49 26.28 -11.26
N ILE A 191 16.40 24.94 -11.30
CA ILE A 191 16.50 24.14 -12.51
C ILE A 191 15.10 23.63 -12.88
N GLN A 192 14.40 24.41 -13.71
CA GLN A 192 13.09 24.01 -14.24
C GLN A 192 13.20 22.96 -15.34
N GLY A 193 14.33 22.92 -16.04
CA GLY A 193 14.64 21.82 -16.95
C GLY A 193 14.98 20.52 -16.21
N THR A 194 15.18 19.45 -16.98
CA THR A 194 15.57 18.15 -16.45
C THR A 194 17.09 18.00 -16.42
N VAL A 195 17.61 17.38 -15.36
CA VAL A 195 19.02 17.01 -15.25
C VAL A 195 19.19 15.55 -15.65
N TYR A 196 20.07 15.28 -16.60
CA TYR A 196 20.49 13.95 -17.02
C TYR A 196 21.96 13.79 -16.69
N GLY A 197 22.31 12.76 -15.94
CA GLY A 197 23.71 12.38 -15.78
C GLY A 197 24.33 11.96 -17.11
N GLY A 198 23.51 11.38 -17.99
CA GLY A 198 23.91 10.86 -19.30
C GLY A 198 23.87 11.87 -20.44
N SER A 199 23.82 11.34 -21.66
CA SER A 199 23.70 12.05 -22.93
C SER A 199 22.24 12.19 -23.36
N ARG A 200 21.98 13.05 -24.35
CA ARG A 200 20.65 13.15 -24.97
C ARG A 200 20.40 12.02 -25.97
N LEU A 201 21.31 11.80 -26.93
CA LEU A 201 21.17 10.86 -28.05
C LEU A 201 22.43 10.00 -28.31
N ALA A 202 23.36 9.90 -27.36
CA ALA A 202 24.70 9.33 -27.59
C ALA A 202 25.11 8.28 -26.56
N ASP A 203 26.05 7.42 -26.94
CA ASP A 203 26.58 6.39 -26.05
C ASP A 203 27.59 6.99 -25.04
N ILE A 204 27.61 6.41 -23.84
CA ILE A 204 28.63 6.66 -22.82
C ILE A 204 29.34 5.34 -22.54
N TYR A 205 30.65 5.34 -22.78
CA TYR A 205 31.52 4.20 -22.54
C TYR A 205 32.32 4.44 -21.25
N GLY A 206 31.61 4.37 -20.13
CA GLY A 206 32.07 4.73 -18.81
C GLY A 206 30.87 4.83 -17.86
N TYR A 207 30.88 5.83 -16.99
CA TYR A 207 29.86 6.01 -15.96
C TYR A 207 29.08 7.30 -16.17
N SER A 208 27.87 7.36 -15.61
CA SER A 208 27.08 8.58 -15.45
C SER A 208 26.85 8.86 -13.96
N TYR A 209 27.10 10.10 -13.54
CA TYR A 209 26.99 10.50 -12.15
C TYR A 209 26.31 11.84 -11.99
N VAL A 210 25.25 11.88 -11.19
CA VAL A 210 24.64 13.12 -10.72
C VAL A 210 24.90 13.23 -9.22
N ASN A 211 25.57 14.31 -8.82
CA ASN A 211 25.84 14.66 -7.43
C ASN A 211 25.07 15.92 -7.02
N ILE A 212 24.05 15.75 -6.20
CA ILE A 212 23.37 16.83 -5.49
C ILE A 212 24.14 17.06 -4.19
N ASP A 213 25.04 18.02 -4.22
CA ASP A 213 26.01 18.22 -3.14
C ASP A 213 25.46 19.19 -2.08
N GLY A 214 24.65 18.64 -1.17
CA GLY A 214 24.13 19.37 -0.02
C GLY A 214 25.21 19.87 0.94
N GLN A 215 26.32 19.16 1.06
CA GLN A 215 27.41 19.53 1.97
C GLN A 215 28.08 20.86 1.54
N HIS A 216 28.18 21.10 0.24
CA HIS A 216 28.81 22.29 -0.32
C HIS A 216 27.82 23.24 -1.01
N ILE A 217 26.53 23.08 -0.71
CA ILE A 217 25.47 23.87 -1.34
C ILE A 217 25.63 25.37 -1.00
N GLN A 218 25.55 26.22 -2.01
CA GLN A 218 25.74 27.67 -1.91
C GLN A 218 24.41 28.40 -1.72
N ASN A 219 23.34 27.89 -2.33
CA ASN A 219 21.98 28.46 -2.31
C ASN A 219 20.95 27.33 -2.27
N ASP A 220 19.69 27.62 -1.95
CA ASP A 220 18.61 26.63 -2.12
C ASP A 220 18.64 26.05 -3.55
N LEU A 221 18.40 24.75 -3.65
CA LEU A 221 18.45 24.00 -4.89
C LEU A 221 17.08 23.42 -5.16
N LEU A 222 16.53 23.79 -6.31
CA LEU A 222 15.27 23.31 -6.82
C LEU A 222 15.50 22.62 -8.17
N ILE A 223 14.99 21.40 -8.30
CA ILE A 223 15.14 20.61 -9.52
C ILE A 223 13.79 20.00 -9.89
N GLY A 224 13.40 20.16 -11.17
CA GLY A 224 12.22 19.50 -11.72
C GLY A 224 12.36 17.98 -11.72
N ALA A 225 13.31 17.46 -12.49
CA ALA A 225 13.57 16.04 -12.55
C ALA A 225 15.07 15.73 -12.70
N VAL A 226 15.48 14.57 -12.18
CA VAL A 226 16.84 14.03 -12.28
C VAL A 226 16.80 12.61 -12.81
N TYR A 227 17.57 12.34 -13.86
CA TYR A 227 17.79 11.02 -14.41
C TYR A 227 19.25 10.63 -14.28
N GLY A 228 19.53 9.45 -13.74
CA GLY A 228 20.87 8.89 -13.73
C GLY A 228 21.38 8.52 -15.12
N GLY A 229 20.48 8.24 -16.07
CA GLY A 229 20.81 7.76 -17.42
C GLY A 229 20.66 8.81 -18.53
N ASN A 230 20.55 8.28 -19.76
CA ASN A 230 20.34 9.06 -20.99
C ASN A 230 18.87 9.50 -21.16
N ASP A 231 18.63 10.52 -21.99
CA ASP A 231 17.30 11.05 -22.24
C ASP A 231 16.54 10.29 -23.35
N ILE A 232 17.03 10.34 -24.60
CA ILE A 232 16.26 9.91 -25.78
C ILE A 232 16.79 8.59 -26.35
N ALA A 233 18.11 8.42 -26.41
CA ALA A 233 18.79 7.27 -27.00
C ALA A 233 20.22 7.11 -26.46
N GLY A 234 20.85 5.98 -26.80
CA GLY A 234 22.23 5.63 -26.46
C GLY A 234 22.32 4.79 -25.19
N ASN A 235 23.40 4.01 -25.09
CA ASN A 235 23.67 3.10 -23.98
C ASN A 235 24.73 3.67 -23.04
N ILE A 236 24.65 3.29 -21.77
CA ILE A 236 25.72 3.53 -20.79
C ILE A 236 26.32 2.18 -20.43
N THR A 237 27.55 1.94 -20.88
CA THR A 237 28.20 0.63 -20.73
C THR A 237 29.59 0.74 -20.13
N ASN A 238 29.93 -0.24 -19.30
CA ASN A 238 31.28 -0.42 -18.81
C ASN A 238 32.14 -1.01 -19.94
N LEU A 239 33.30 -0.40 -20.20
CA LEU A 239 34.19 -0.60 -21.37
C LEU A 239 34.23 -2.03 -21.96
N PRO A 240 33.93 -2.25 -23.25
CA PRO A 240 34.23 -3.52 -23.91
C PRO A 240 35.74 -3.69 -24.11
N SER A 241 36.28 -4.85 -23.73
CA SER A 241 37.73 -5.08 -23.62
C SER A 241 38.51 -5.16 -24.94
N ASN A 242 37.87 -5.10 -26.12
CA ASN A 242 38.45 -5.65 -27.36
C ASN A 242 38.48 -4.73 -28.59
N ASP A 243 38.17 -3.43 -28.48
CA ASP A 243 38.28 -2.52 -29.63
C ASP A 243 39.62 -1.74 -29.58
N PRO A 244 40.29 -1.47 -30.72
CA PRO A 244 41.57 -0.77 -30.77
C PRO A 244 41.52 0.75 -30.49
N ARG A 245 40.33 1.40 -30.54
CA ARG A 245 40.14 2.82 -30.14
C ARG A 245 40.43 3.10 -28.66
N TRP A 246 40.66 2.06 -27.85
CA TRP A 246 40.55 2.04 -26.39
C TRP A 246 41.90 1.99 -25.67
N THR A 247 43.01 1.95 -26.41
CA THR A 247 44.37 2.04 -25.86
C THR A 247 44.64 3.35 -25.10
N TRP A 248 43.79 4.36 -25.30
CA TRP A 248 43.88 5.69 -24.68
C TRP A 248 43.23 5.79 -23.28
N LEU A 249 42.44 4.79 -22.84
CA LEU A 249 41.51 4.88 -21.70
C LEU A 249 41.85 4.01 -20.47
N LYS A 250 43.10 3.51 -20.34
CA LYS A 250 43.52 2.81 -19.11
C LYS A 250 43.44 3.73 -17.90
N GLY A 251 42.45 3.52 -17.01
CA GLY A 251 42.37 4.15 -15.69
C GLY A 251 41.14 5.03 -15.40
N ILE A 252 39.98 4.81 -16.04
CA ILE A 252 38.74 5.51 -15.64
C ILE A 252 38.47 5.21 -14.16
N GLN A 253 38.53 6.24 -13.33
CA GLN A 253 38.24 6.15 -11.90
C GLN A 253 36.74 6.41 -11.67
N GLN A 254 36.19 5.69 -10.70
CA GLN A 254 34.83 5.95 -10.21
C GLN A 254 34.73 7.40 -9.70
N PRO A 255 33.53 8.00 -9.73
CA PRO A 255 33.30 9.27 -9.08
C PRO A 255 33.70 9.23 -7.60
N ALA A 256 34.36 10.30 -7.13
CA ALA A 256 34.85 10.39 -5.76
C ALA A 256 33.71 10.28 -4.73
N GLY A 257 33.92 9.50 -3.67
CA GLY A 257 32.94 9.32 -2.59
C GLY A 257 31.98 8.14 -2.75
N ILE A 258 32.17 7.31 -3.80
CA ILE A 258 31.51 6.02 -3.99
C ILE A 258 32.48 4.91 -3.52
N ALA A 259 32.02 3.96 -2.70
CA ALA A 259 32.88 2.88 -2.21
C ALA A 259 33.29 1.93 -3.35
N ASN A 260 34.46 1.30 -3.23
CA ASN A 260 35.03 0.45 -4.29
C ASN A 260 34.13 -0.74 -4.70
N ASP A 261 33.24 -1.18 -3.80
CA ASP A 261 32.32 -2.31 -4.02
C ASP A 261 31.19 -2.01 -5.03
N TYR A 262 31.11 -0.77 -5.53
CA TYR A 262 30.08 -0.32 -6.49
C TYR A 262 30.60 -0.17 -7.92
N ASN A 263 31.74 -0.80 -8.26
CA ASN A 263 32.43 -0.63 -9.55
C ASN A 263 31.66 -1.17 -10.79
N HIS A 264 30.60 -1.94 -10.57
CA HIS A 264 29.76 -2.54 -11.62
C HIS A 264 28.55 -1.69 -12.00
N PHE A 265 28.20 -0.65 -11.22
CA PHE A 265 27.09 0.26 -11.51
C PHE A 265 27.41 1.19 -12.69
N ASN A 266 26.42 1.49 -13.54
CA ASN A 266 26.60 2.38 -14.70
C ASN A 266 26.14 3.80 -14.40
N THR A 267 25.05 3.93 -13.65
CA THR A 267 24.45 5.22 -13.28
C THR A 267 24.40 5.38 -11.78
N PHE A 268 24.66 6.60 -11.34
CA PHE A 268 24.67 6.99 -9.94
C PHE A 268 23.95 8.31 -9.77
N VAL A 269 22.97 8.37 -8.87
CA VAL A 269 22.42 9.64 -8.40
C VAL A 269 22.56 9.69 -6.89
N ARG A 270 23.24 10.74 -6.43
CA ARG A 270 23.53 10.93 -5.02
C ARG A 270 23.02 12.28 -4.54
N SER A 271 22.47 12.31 -3.34
CA SER A 271 22.23 13.53 -2.59
C SER A 271 22.89 13.45 -1.22
N THR A 272 23.62 14.48 -0.82
CA THR A 272 24.29 14.55 0.49
C THR A 272 23.53 15.43 1.47
N GLN A 273 23.74 15.17 2.77
CA GLN A 273 23.18 15.99 3.83
C GLN A 273 23.70 17.42 3.73
N GLU A 274 22.79 18.36 3.98
CA GLU A 274 23.05 19.78 4.02
C GLU A 274 23.56 20.25 5.39
N THR A 275 24.50 21.21 5.43
CA THR A 275 25.18 21.65 6.66
C THR A 275 25.18 23.18 6.92
N SER A 276 24.49 23.96 6.08
CA SER A 276 24.54 25.43 5.98
C SER A 276 23.19 26.18 6.17
N GLY A 277 22.10 25.52 6.56
CA GLY A 277 20.72 26.05 6.64
C GLY A 277 19.99 26.25 5.28
N LYS A 278 20.48 25.65 4.19
CA LYS A 278 19.90 25.66 2.83
C LYS A 278 19.04 24.42 2.58
N HIS A 279 18.26 24.44 1.50
CA HIS A 279 17.30 23.37 1.23
C HIS A 279 17.46 22.78 -0.18
N ILE A 280 17.27 21.47 -0.27
CA ILE A 280 17.27 20.71 -1.52
C ILE A 280 15.86 20.18 -1.78
N TYR A 281 15.34 20.47 -2.96
CA TYR A 281 14.03 20.04 -3.40
C TYR A 281 14.12 19.44 -4.79
N VAL A 282 13.71 18.18 -4.92
CA VAL A 282 13.71 17.48 -6.20
C VAL A 282 12.31 16.93 -6.47
N GLY A 283 11.75 17.28 -7.61
CA GLY A 283 10.43 16.82 -8.02
C GLY A 283 10.40 15.32 -8.26
N GLN A 284 11.21 14.87 -9.22
CA GLN A 284 11.30 13.47 -9.61
C GLN A 284 12.76 13.03 -9.74
N ILE A 285 13.05 11.80 -9.34
CA ILE A 285 14.38 11.21 -9.45
C ILE A 285 14.28 9.78 -9.97
N PHE A 286 15.14 9.44 -10.92
CA PHE A 286 15.20 8.16 -11.59
C PHE A 286 16.64 7.63 -11.56
N GLY A 287 16.83 6.39 -11.14
CA GLY A 287 18.13 5.72 -11.23
C GLY A 287 18.56 5.50 -12.69
N GLY A 288 17.60 5.28 -13.58
CA GLY A 288 17.81 5.04 -15.02
C GLY A 288 17.63 6.28 -15.91
N GLY A 289 17.39 6.05 -17.20
CA GLY A 289 17.13 7.09 -18.20
C GLY A 289 15.65 7.47 -18.36
N ASN A 290 15.35 8.37 -19.30
CA ASN A 290 13.98 8.80 -19.58
C ASN A 290 13.30 7.90 -20.62
N GLY A 291 13.71 7.97 -21.89
CA GLY A 291 13.23 7.12 -22.98
C GLY A 291 11.74 7.25 -23.32
N ASP A 292 11.05 8.28 -22.84
CA ASP A 292 9.59 8.45 -22.98
C ASP A 292 9.23 9.18 -24.27
N TYR A 293 9.55 8.52 -25.40
CA TYR A 293 9.31 9.03 -26.75
C TYR A 293 8.63 7.97 -27.63
N THR A 294 8.15 8.40 -28.80
CA THR A 294 7.55 7.52 -29.80
C THR A 294 8.62 6.97 -30.75
N TYR A 295 8.86 5.66 -30.69
CA TYR A 295 9.81 4.97 -31.55
C TYR A 295 9.04 4.19 -32.64
N THR A 296 9.50 4.26 -33.90
CA THR A 296 8.90 3.47 -34.99
C THR A 296 9.15 1.97 -34.79
N PRO A 297 8.34 1.08 -35.41
CA PRO A 297 8.58 -0.36 -35.36
C PRO A 297 10.04 -0.69 -35.74
N ASN A 298 10.72 -1.45 -34.86
CA ASN A 298 12.15 -1.79 -34.87
C ASN A 298 13.12 -0.81 -34.16
N ASN A 299 12.65 0.18 -33.38
CA ASN A 299 13.49 1.12 -32.61
C ASN A 299 14.51 1.92 -33.45
N THR A 300 14.36 1.97 -34.77
CA THR A 300 15.38 2.53 -35.69
C THR A 300 15.14 3.98 -36.10
N LYS A 301 13.93 4.51 -35.90
CA LYS A 301 13.59 5.91 -36.17
C LYS A 301 12.75 6.47 -35.05
N LEU A 302 13.08 7.70 -34.64
CA LEU A 302 12.26 8.49 -33.74
C LEU A 302 11.26 9.27 -34.63
N ASP A 303 9.96 9.03 -34.47
CA ASP A 303 8.93 9.80 -35.17
C ASP A 303 8.56 10.98 -34.27
N VAL A 304 8.96 12.20 -34.64
CA VAL A 304 8.92 13.35 -33.74
C VAL A 304 8.45 14.60 -34.44
N ASP A 305 7.14 14.84 -34.37
CA ASP A 305 6.54 16.17 -34.48
C ASP A 305 6.97 17.10 -33.30
N THR A 306 7.65 16.57 -32.26
CA THR A 306 7.98 17.30 -31.01
C THR A 306 9.47 17.62 -30.79
N LEU A 307 10.41 17.00 -31.51
CA LEU A 307 11.82 17.45 -31.47
C LEU A 307 12.02 18.59 -32.47
N VAL A 308 11.70 19.78 -32.00
CA VAL A 308 11.95 21.01 -32.72
C VAL A 308 13.29 21.57 -32.26
N ASP A 309 14.31 21.47 -33.11
CA ASP A 309 15.49 22.32 -32.94
C ASP A 309 15.10 23.76 -33.30
N MET A 310 15.35 24.70 -32.40
CA MET A 310 15.17 26.12 -32.71
C MET A 310 16.31 26.56 -33.63
N SER A 311 16.00 26.86 -34.89
CA SER A 311 16.97 27.45 -35.80
C SER A 311 17.42 28.84 -35.30
N SER A 312 18.52 29.35 -35.84
CA SER A 312 19.10 30.65 -35.46
C SER A 312 18.18 31.86 -35.64
N ASP A 313 17.06 31.72 -36.36
CA ASP A 313 16.07 32.78 -36.58
C ASP A 313 14.76 32.59 -35.79
N GLY A 314 14.65 31.52 -34.99
CA GLY A 314 13.46 31.20 -34.19
C GLY A 314 12.39 30.41 -34.94
N THR A 315 12.63 29.95 -36.17
CA THR A 315 11.73 29.02 -36.88
C THR A 315 11.85 27.61 -36.33
N LYS A 316 10.69 26.96 -36.17
CA LYS A 316 10.55 25.57 -35.72
C LYS A 316 10.62 24.63 -36.92
N THR A 317 11.69 23.86 -37.09
CA THR A 317 11.78 22.82 -38.12
C THR A 317 11.74 21.43 -37.48
N PRO A 318 10.81 20.54 -37.86
CA PRO A 318 10.81 19.15 -37.42
C PRO A 318 12.08 18.44 -37.91
N HIS A 319 12.82 17.80 -37.01
CA HIS A 319 14.01 17.00 -37.35
C HIS A 319 13.78 15.51 -37.06
N VAL A 320 13.98 14.67 -38.07
CA VAL A 320 13.91 13.20 -37.92
C VAL A 320 15.30 12.68 -37.56
N PHE A 321 15.43 12.14 -36.35
CA PHE A 321 16.65 11.48 -35.90
C PHE A 321 16.58 9.97 -36.15
N THR A 322 17.66 9.41 -36.70
CA THR A 322 17.85 7.96 -36.74
C THR A 322 18.54 7.56 -35.44
N VAL A 323 17.85 6.82 -34.58
CA VAL A 323 18.38 6.32 -33.31
C VAL A 323 18.51 4.80 -33.39
N SER A 324 19.51 4.23 -32.74
CA SER A 324 19.78 2.79 -32.82
C SER A 324 18.92 1.98 -31.84
N THR A 325 18.70 2.52 -30.63
CA THR A 325 17.97 1.87 -29.52
C THR A 325 17.44 2.91 -28.54
N GLN A 326 16.35 2.58 -27.84
CA GLN A 326 15.88 3.28 -26.65
C GLN A 326 16.96 3.23 -25.55
N PRO A 327 17.10 4.24 -24.67
CA PRO A 327 18.10 4.21 -23.63
C PRO A 327 17.87 3.05 -22.66
N GLU A 328 18.91 2.26 -22.43
CA GLU A 328 18.95 1.19 -21.44
C GLU A 328 20.15 1.38 -20.51
N VAL A 329 19.97 0.99 -19.26
CA VAL A 329 21.01 1.01 -18.23
C VAL A 329 21.11 -0.39 -17.66
N GLU A 330 22.31 -0.94 -17.49
CA GLU A 330 22.42 -2.26 -16.86
C GLU A 330 22.22 -2.19 -15.35
N ASN A 331 22.95 -1.28 -14.68
CA ASN A 331 22.97 -1.17 -13.22
C ASN A 331 22.79 0.28 -12.77
N ALA A 332 21.85 0.53 -11.84
CA ALA A 332 21.55 1.85 -11.29
C ALA A 332 21.68 1.92 -9.76
N TYR A 333 22.23 3.01 -9.25
CA TYR A 333 22.43 3.23 -7.82
C TYR A 333 21.90 4.60 -7.38
N LEU A 334 20.97 4.61 -6.41
CA LEU A 334 20.48 5.81 -5.75
C LEU A 334 20.98 5.86 -4.30
N ASP A 335 21.53 7.00 -3.89
CA ASP A 335 21.97 7.27 -2.51
C ASP A 335 21.48 8.64 -2.05
N LEU A 336 20.36 8.67 -1.34
CA LEU A 336 19.63 9.89 -1.00
C LEU A 336 19.73 10.18 0.50
N ASN A 337 20.73 11.00 0.86
CA ASN A 337 21.07 11.30 2.26
C ASN A 337 20.64 12.70 2.74
N GLY A 338 20.16 13.55 1.83
CA GLY A 338 19.69 14.90 2.16
C GLY A 338 18.71 15.46 1.11
N GLY A 339 17.80 16.32 1.54
CA GLY A 339 16.76 16.95 0.72
C GLY A 339 15.35 16.37 0.91
N ALA A 340 14.40 16.98 0.20
CA ALA A 340 13.02 16.50 0.06
C ALA A 340 12.74 16.13 -1.40
N PHE A 341 12.04 15.01 -1.59
CA PHE A 341 11.83 14.38 -2.88
C PHE A 341 10.33 14.10 -3.08
N GLY A 342 9.80 14.47 -4.25
CA GLY A 342 8.45 14.08 -4.64
C GLY A 342 8.40 12.59 -4.97
N TYR A 343 8.88 12.22 -6.16
CA TYR A 343 8.83 10.86 -6.68
C TYR A 343 10.24 10.28 -6.85
N VAL A 344 10.50 9.13 -6.27
CA VAL A 344 11.77 8.41 -6.38
C VAL A 344 11.55 7.07 -7.06
N PHE A 345 12.25 6.81 -8.16
CA PHE A 345 12.20 5.55 -8.90
C PHE A 345 13.58 4.91 -8.93
N GLY A 346 13.73 3.69 -8.39
CA GLY A 346 14.96 2.92 -8.55
C GLY A 346 15.31 2.63 -10.00
N GLY A 347 14.30 2.58 -10.87
CA GLY A 347 14.43 2.38 -12.31
C GLY A 347 14.52 3.66 -13.14
N GLY A 348 14.22 3.56 -14.43
CA GLY A 348 14.02 4.69 -15.35
C GLY A 348 12.55 5.06 -15.52
N ASN A 349 12.27 6.00 -16.44
CA ASN A 349 10.90 6.33 -16.81
C ASN A 349 10.33 5.28 -17.79
N ARG A 350 10.52 5.46 -19.10
CA ARG A 350 10.37 4.40 -20.11
C ARG A 350 11.69 3.71 -20.47
N ALA A 351 12.84 4.27 -20.07
CA ALA A 351 14.10 3.53 -20.06
C ALA A 351 14.07 2.44 -18.99
N THR A 352 14.65 1.27 -19.26
CA THR A 352 14.68 0.16 -18.29
C THR A 352 16.06 -0.04 -17.68
N VAL A 353 16.07 -0.60 -16.47
CA VAL A 353 17.27 -1.10 -15.80
C VAL A 353 17.28 -2.62 -15.90
N THR A 354 18.31 -3.20 -16.51
CA THR A 354 18.26 -4.60 -16.98
C THR A 354 18.91 -5.63 -16.07
N LYS A 355 19.82 -5.24 -15.17
CA LYS A 355 20.55 -6.17 -14.28
C LYS A 355 20.33 -5.91 -12.79
N GLU A 356 20.61 -4.71 -12.29
CA GLU A 356 20.52 -4.41 -10.86
C GLU A 356 20.08 -2.96 -10.60
N THR A 357 19.21 -2.76 -9.60
CA THR A 357 19.00 -1.44 -9.01
C THR A 357 19.12 -1.50 -7.50
N VAL A 358 19.77 -0.50 -6.91
CA VAL A 358 19.88 -0.32 -5.46
C VAL A 358 19.37 1.06 -5.07
N ILE A 359 18.49 1.08 -4.07
CA ILE A 359 17.90 2.30 -3.53
C ILE A 359 18.34 2.46 -2.09
N GLY A 360 19.24 3.41 -1.85
CA GLY A 360 19.76 3.79 -0.54
C GLY A 360 19.08 5.03 0.01
N LEU A 361 18.40 4.88 1.14
CA LEU A 361 17.77 5.99 1.86
C LEU A 361 18.35 6.08 3.28
N ASN A 362 19.14 7.14 3.52
CA ASN A 362 19.67 7.51 4.84
C ASN A 362 19.60 9.03 4.99
N ASN A 363 18.39 9.55 4.90
CA ASN A 363 18.12 10.97 4.81
C ASN A 363 18.04 11.63 6.19
N ASN A 364 18.96 12.55 6.45
CA ASN A 364 19.08 13.25 7.73
C ASN A 364 18.41 14.64 7.76
N THR A 365 17.62 14.97 6.74
CA THR A 365 16.92 16.26 6.64
C THR A 365 15.81 16.35 7.68
N THR A 366 15.85 17.37 8.52
CA THR A 366 14.87 17.55 9.62
C THR A 366 14.03 18.80 9.48
N ASN A 367 14.45 19.78 8.67
CA ASN A 367 13.75 21.04 8.47
C ASN A 367 13.43 21.24 6.99
N PHE A 368 12.21 21.72 6.73
CA PHE A 368 11.76 22.09 5.39
C PHE A 368 11.33 23.55 5.38
N ARG A 369 11.72 24.28 4.34
CA ARG A 369 11.17 25.58 3.98
C ARG A 369 9.83 25.42 3.26
N ALA A 370 8.99 26.45 3.34
CA ALA A 370 7.78 26.58 2.54
C ALA A 370 8.11 26.92 1.07
N LEU A 371 7.46 26.23 0.14
CA LEU A 371 7.55 26.42 -1.30
C LEU A 371 6.23 26.99 -1.84
N SER A 372 6.26 27.80 -2.90
CA SER A 372 5.01 28.27 -3.52
C SER A 372 4.33 27.15 -4.31
N LYS A 373 3.01 27.24 -4.50
CA LYS A 373 2.26 26.24 -5.28
C LYS A 373 2.72 26.15 -6.74
N ASP A 374 3.06 27.28 -7.35
CA ASP A 374 3.58 27.33 -8.72
C ASP A 374 4.91 26.55 -8.85
N LEU A 375 5.78 26.65 -7.84
CA LEU A 375 7.07 25.99 -7.85
C LEU A 375 6.96 24.47 -7.79
N LEU A 376 6.10 23.98 -6.91
CA LEU A 376 5.85 22.56 -6.76
C LEU A 376 5.15 21.97 -8.00
N HIS A 377 4.23 22.70 -8.62
CA HIS A 377 3.67 22.33 -9.94
C HIS A 377 4.78 22.19 -11.01
N LYS A 378 5.72 23.14 -11.05
CA LYS A 378 6.89 23.09 -11.95
C LYS A 378 7.85 21.94 -11.64
N MET A 379 7.91 21.50 -10.39
CA MET A 379 8.61 20.27 -10.00
C MET A 379 7.86 18.99 -10.42
N GLY A 380 6.72 19.10 -11.10
CA GLY A 380 5.87 17.96 -11.42
C GLY A 380 5.18 17.35 -10.18
N ILE A 381 5.12 18.11 -9.07
CA ILE A 381 4.39 17.76 -7.86
C ILE A 381 3.05 18.49 -7.90
N ASN A 382 1.96 17.74 -8.12
CA ASN A 382 0.61 18.29 -8.17
C ASN A 382 -0.07 18.26 -6.79
N PHE A 383 -0.47 19.42 -6.27
CA PHE A 383 -1.16 19.54 -4.98
C PHE A 383 -2.60 19.07 -4.98
N ASP A 384 -3.25 19.06 -6.14
CA ASP A 384 -4.67 18.74 -6.23
C ASP A 384 -4.94 17.25 -5.92
N ILE A 385 -3.90 16.42 -5.77
CA ILE A 385 -4.00 14.94 -5.69
C ILE A 385 -3.56 14.37 -4.33
N ASP A 386 -2.83 15.12 -3.48
CA ASP A 386 -2.44 14.61 -2.15
C ASP A 386 -2.08 15.73 -1.15
N THR A 387 -3.11 16.34 -0.56
CA THR A 387 -2.94 17.42 0.42
C THR A 387 -2.38 16.94 1.75
N THR A 388 -2.34 15.62 2.00
CA THR A 388 -1.94 15.06 3.29
C THR A 388 -0.43 15.00 3.48
N ALA A 389 0.34 15.01 2.38
CA ALA A 389 1.80 15.08 2.37
C ALA A 389 2.37 16.48 2.66
N TYR A 390 1.50 17.47 2.76
CA TYR A 390 1.87 18.87 2.72
C TYR A 390 1.07 19.72 3.73
N THR A 391 1.72 20.70 4.34
CA THR A 391 1.03 21.69 5.19
C THR A 391 0.87 23.01 4.44
N PHE A 392 -0.35 23.55 4.41
CA PHE A 392 -0.70 24.76 3.68
C PHE A 392 -0.73 25.98 4.59
N SER A 393 -0.10 27.06 4.12
CA SER A 393 -0.38 28.44 4.54
C SER A 393 -0.78 29.24 3.29
N ASN A 394 -1.36 30.43 3.46
CA ASN A 394 -2.17 31.16 2.47
C ASN A 394 -1.69 31.18 0.99
N ASP A 395 -0.39 30.99 0.68
CA ASP A 395 0.11 30.68 -0.68
C ASP A 395 1.37 29.78 -0.71
N SER A 396 1.75 29.18 0.42
CA SER A 396 2.99 28.40 0.53
C SER A 396 2.78 27.07 1.24
N VAL A 397 3.61 26.11 0.87
CA VAL A 397 3.44 24.70 1.20
C VAL A 397 4.73 24.11 1.74
N VAL A 398 4.65 23.49 2.90
CA VAL A 398 5.79 22.83 3.55
C VAL A 398 5.62 21.32 3.40
N PRO A 399 6.61 20.60 2.84
CA PRO A 399 6.62 19.13 2.86
C PRO A 399 6.53 18.61 4.29
N ARG A 400 5.69 17.61 4.53
CA ARG A 400 5.63 16.89 5.82
C ARG A 400 6.61 15.72 5.86
N TYR A 401 6.96 15.20 4.69
CA TYR A 401 7.77 14.01 4.51
C TYR A 401 9.02 14.33 3.70
N GLN A 402 10.10 13.57 3.93
CA GLN A 402 11.32 13.67 3.11
C GLN A 402 11.09 13.07 1.73
N PHE A 403 10.22 12.06 1.65
CA PHE A 403 9.85 11.39 0.40
C PHE A 403 8.33 11.28 0.34
N ASP A 404 7.70 11.84 -0.69
CA ASP A 404 6.26 11.63 -0.90
C ASP A 404 6.01 10.22 -1.46
N ARG A 405 6.70 9.82 -2.53
CA ARG A 405 6.51 8.47 -3.11
C ARG A 405 7.84 7.86 -3.52
N VAL A 406 8.08 6.63 -3.06
CA VAL A 406 9.28 5.86 -3.38
C VAL A 406 8.89 4.54 -4.03
N PHE A 407 9.46 4.25 -5.19
CA PHE A 407 9.20 3.08 -6.00
C PHE A 407 10.48 2.28 -6.17
N GLY A 408 10.39 0.97 -5.92
CA GLY A 408 11.45 0.01 -6.24
C GLY A 408 11.76 -0.02 -7.74
N GLY A 409 10.73 0.18 -8.57
CA GLY A 409 10.82 -0.05 -10.00
C GLY A 409 10.84 1.15 -10.93
N ASN A 410 10.60 0.87 -12.21
CA ASN A 410 10.44 1.88 -13.26
C ASN A 410 9.11 2.64 -13.10
N ASN A 411 9.02 3.80 -13.74
CA ASN A 411 7.74 4.51 -13.83
C ASN A 411 6.81 3.85 -14.87
N LYS A 412 7.21 3.78 -16.15
CA LYS A 412 6.34 3.33 -17.26
C LYS A 412 6.81 2.03 -17.93
N ALA A 413 8.10 1.73 -17.91
CA ALA A 413 8.64 0.53 -18.55
C ALA A 413 8.50 -0.73 -17.70
N GLU A 414 8.37 -1.88 -18.37
CA GLU A 414 8.50 -3.18 -17.70
C GLU A 414 9.85 -3.29 -16.97
N MET A 415 9.82 -3.83 -15.76
CA MET A 415 11.02 -4.14 -14.99
C MET A 415 11.14 -5.64 -14.75
N LYS A 416 12.23 -6.20 -15.27
CA LYS A 416 12.54 -7.64 -15.24
C LYS A 416 13.42 -8.05 -14.07
N ILE A 417 13.80 -7.10 -13.22
CA ILE A 417 14.70 -7.31 -12.08
C ILE A 417 13.97 -7.07 -10.76
N GLN A 418 14.44 -7.70 -9.69
CA GLN A 418 13.98 -7.42 -8.34
C GLN A 418 14.83 -6.27 -7.75
N PRO A 419 14.23 -5.18 -7.25
CA PRO A 419 15.00 -4.07 -6.68
C PRO A 419 15.64 -4.43 -5.36
N THR A 420 16.82 -3.85 -5.09
CA THR A 420 17.54 -4.01 -3.81
C THR A 420 17.36 -2.77 -2.94
N TRP A 421 16.95 -2.99 -1.70
CA TRP A 421 16.64 -1.92 -0.74
C TRP A 421 17.75 -1.75 0.30
N LYS A 422 18.19 -0.52 0.52
CA LYS A 422 19.07 -0.10 1.63
C LYS A 422 18.39 1.01 2.42
N LEU A 423 17.39 0.62 3.21
CA LEU A 423 16.57 1.53 4.00
C LEU A 423 17.16 1.65 5.41
N GLN A 424 17.83 2.78 5.69
CA GLN A 424 18.47 3.01 6.99
C GLN A 424 17.71 4.04 7.80
N LYS A 425 17.41 5.20 7.23
CA LYS A 425 16.71 6.29 7.90
C LYS A 425 15.99 7.15 6.88
N ALA A 426 14.68 7.28 7.03
CA ALA A 426 13.86 8.05 6.10
C ALA A 426 12.48 8.31 6.71
N ASN A 427 11.89 9.45 6.35
CA ASN A 427 10.47 9.75 6.58
C ASN A 427 9.72 9.75 5.24
N ILE A 428 8.91 8.72 5.01
CA ILE A 428 8.30 8.39 3.73
C ILE A 428 6.77 8.41 3.86
N HIS A 429 6.07 9.05 2.93
CA HIS A 429 4.62 8.96 2.85
C HIS A 429 4.20 7.60 2.26
N ASN A 430 4.48 7.35 0.98
CA ASN A 430 4.14 6.08 0.33
C ASN A 430 5.38 5.34 -0.17
N LEU A 431 5.55 4.10 0.26
CA LEU A 431 6.65 3.22 -0.14
C LEU A 431 6.10 2.00 -0.90
N TYR A 432 6.51 1.86 -2.16
CA TYR A 432 6.11 0.78 -3.05
C TYR A 432 7.29 -0.13 -3.33
N SER A 433 7.12 -1.43 -3.07
CA SER A 433 8.12 -2.46 -3.42
C SER A 433 8.34 -2.53 -4.95
N GLY A 434 7.27 -2.30 -5.72
CA GLY A 434 7.25 -2.32 -7.18
C GLY A 434 7.42 -0.96 -7.85
N GLY A 435 6.94 -0.86 -9.09
CA GLY A 435 6.96 0.37 -9.90
C GLY A 435 5.67 1.19 -9.81
N ASN A 436 5.52 2.16 -10.70
CA ASN A 436 4.26 2.93 -10.82
C ASN A 436 3.32 2.28 -11.85
N GLU A 437 3.60 2.39 -13.15
CA GLU A 437 2.72 1.94 -14.26
C GLU A 437 3.31 0.79 -15.07
N GLY A 438 4.63 0.62 -15.07
CA GLY A 438 5.31 -0.46 -15.78
C GLY A 438 5.21 -1.82 -15.08
N LEU A 439 4.96 -2.87 -15.87
CA LEU A 439 4.84 -4.26 -15.40
C LEU A 439 6.06 -4.70 -14.58
N MET A 440 5.82 -5.34 -13.42
CA MET A 440 6.88 -5.99 -12.65
C MET A 440 6.94 -7.48 -12.99
N SER A 441 7.93 -7.90 -13.77
CA SER A 441 7.97 -9.23 -14.39
C SER A 441 9.08 -10.16 -13.94
N ASN A 442 9.86 -9.76 -12.95
CA ASN A 442 10.94 -10.59 -12.43
C ASN A 442 10.42 -12.00 -11.98
N PRO A 443 11.08 -13.10 -12.39
CA PRO A 443 10.72 -14.47 -11.99
C PRO A 443 10.57 -14.70 -10.48
N ASN A 444 11.32 -13.96 -9.65
CA ASN A 444 11.28 -14.11 -8.21
C ASN A 444 10.21 -13.21 -7.56
N GLY A 445 9.54 -12.34 -8.32
CA GLY A 445 8.62 -11.34 -7.79
C GLY A 445 9.34 -10.20 -7.07
N LEU A 446 8.63 -9.53 -6.16
CA LEU A 446 9.08 -8.39 -5.38
C LEU A 446 9.40 -8.79 -3.95
N LEU A 447 10.38 -8.09 -3.36
CA LEU A 447 10.74 -8.23 -1.96
C LEU A 447 11.07 -6.85 -1.36
N LEU A 448 10.36 -6.49 -0.31
CA LEU A 448 10.60 -5.27 0.47
C LEU A 448 10.81 -5.64 1.94
N ALA A 449 11.91 -5.17 2.53
CA ALA A 449 12.25 -5.45 3.92
C ALA A 449 12.52 -4.14 4.67
N LEU A 450 11.77 -3.92 5.75
CA LEU A 450 11.89 -2.79 6.67
C LEU A 450 12.46 -3.32 7.98
N THR A 451 13.73 -3.02 8.22
CA THR A 451 14.53 -3.60 9.31
C THR A 451 15.21 -2.56 10.19
N SER A 452 15.03 -1.27 9.88
CA SER A 452 15.62 -0.18 10.67
C SER A 452 14.56 0.52 11.52
N ALA A 453 14.89 0.74 12.80
CA ALA A 453 14.05 1.48 13.74
C ALA A 453 13.96 2.99 13.41
N ASP A 454 14.91 3.52 12.64
CA ASP A 454 14.94 4.94 12.24
C ASP A 454 14.09 5.25 10.99
N LEU A 455 13.31 4.27 10.51
CA LEU A 455 12.34 4.47 9.43
C LEU A 455 11.00 4.95 9.98
N SER A 456 10.40 5.91 9.27
CA SER A 456 9.01 6.33 9.46
C SER A 456 8.31 6.23 8.12
N VAL A 457 7.28 5.38 8.01
CA VAL A 457 6.56 5.16 6.77
C VAL A 457 5.05 5.18 7.03
N ILE A 458 4.32 6.03 6.31
CA ILE A 458 2.86 6.11 6.49
C ILE A 458 2.18 4.92 5.81
N ASN A 459 2.45 4.67 4.52
CA ASN A 459 1.84 3.57 3.80
C ASN A 459 2.92 2.71 3.12
N VAL A 460 2.94 1.43 3.49
CA VAL A 460 3.80 0.42 2.86
C VAL A 460 2.97 -0.42 1.91
N TYR A 461 3.43 -0.57 0.67
CA TYR A 461 2.80 -1.41 -0.36
C TYR A 461 3.77 -2.49 -0.81
N GLY A 462 3.38 -3.76 -0.61
CA GLY A 462 4.14 -4.91 -1.09
C GLY A 462 4.16 -5.04 -2.62
N GLY A 463 3.20 -4.42 -3.30
CA GLY A 463 3.10 -4.38 -4.76
C GLY A 463 3.55 -3.07 -5.39
N SER A 464 2.89 -2.73 -6.50
CA SER A 464 3.08 -1.53 -7.31
C SER A 464 1.93 -0.54 -7.12
N ARG A 465 2.06 0.68 -7.63
CA ARG A 465 0.95 1.65 -7.53
C ARG A 465 -0.18 1.39 -8.54
N LYS A 466 0.16 1.15 -9.81
CA LYS A 466 -0.79 1.00 -10.93
C LYS A 466 -0.43 -0.15 -11.90
N ALA A 467 0.59 -0.94 -11.58
CA ALA A 467 1.12 -1.96 -12.46
C ALA A 467 0.79 -3.36 -11.96
N ASP A 468 0.68 -4.30 -12.89
CA ASP A 468 0.61 -5.71 -12.53
C ASP A 468 1.97 -6.18 -11.98
N VAL A 469 1.91 -7.06 -10.98
CA VAL A 469 3.04 -7.85 -10.52
C VAL A 469 2.82 -9.26 -11.06
N LYS A 470 3.58 -9.60 -12.09
CA LYS A 470 3.39 -10.81 -12.91
C LYS A 470 4.74 -11.47 -13.18
N PRO A 471 5.19 -12.41 -12.34
CA PRO A 471 6.46 -13.08 -12.56
C PRO A 471 6.47 -13.87 -13.88
N LEU A 472 7.42 -13.55 -14.77
CA LEU A 472 7.56 -14.17 -16.07
C LEU A 472 8.92 -14.85 -16.21
N LEU A 473 8.94 -16.09 -16.71
CA LEU A 473 10.15 -16.76 -17.17
C LEU A 473 10.03 -17.02 -18.68
N ASN A 474 10.93 -16.44 -19.47
CA ASN A 474 10.88 -16.51 -20.94
C ASN A 474 9.53 -16.09 -21.54
N GLY A 475 8.89 -15.07 -20.96
CA GLY A 475 7.58 -14.56 -21.38
C GLY A 475 6.39 -15.42 -20.94
N VAL A 476 6.63 -16.53 -20.24
CA VAL A 476 5.57 -17.39 -19.69
C VAL A 476 5.38 -17.06 -18.22
N GLN A 477 4.13 -16.85 -17.81
CA GLN A 477 3.79 -16.64 -16.41
C GLN A 477 4.16 -17.86 -15.58
N ILE A 478 4.89 -17.60 -14.50
CA ILE A 478 5.22 -18.61 -13.48
C ILE A 478 4.75 -18.10 -12.12
N LEU A 479 4.42 -19.01 -11.21
CA LEU A 479 4.41 -18.63 -9.80
C LEU A 479 5.87 -18.52 -9.35
N PRO A 480 6.22 -17.54 -8.48
CA PRO A 480 7.56 -17.44 -7.92
C PRO A 480 8.01 -18.78 -7.36
N LEU A 481 9.15 -19.24 -7.86
CA LEU A 481 9.58 -20.64 -7.74
C LEU A 481 10.14 -21.01 -6.35
N GLN A 482 10.39 -20.06 -5.45
CA GLN A 482 11.21 -20.34 -4.25
C GLN A 482 10.58 -19.92 -2.91
N LYS A 483 10.83 -20.78 -1.92
CA LYS A 483 10.79 -20.47 -0.49
C LYS A 483 12.05 -19.63 -0.21
N ASP A 484 11.94 -18.31 -0.26
CA ASP A 484 13.07 -17.41 0.05
C ASP A 484 13.42 -17.57 1.53
N THR A 485 14.62 -18.06 1.83
CA THR A 485 15.05 -18.43 3.20
C THR A 485 16.04 -17.43 3.80
N VAL A 486 16.53 -16.45 3.01
CA VAL A 486 17.58 -15.53 3.44
C VAL A 486 17.31 -14.14 2.87
N ILE A 487 16.89 -13.23 3.73
CA ILE A 487 16.89 -11.79 3.46
C ILE A 487 18.10 -11.24 4.21
N ASN A 488 19.14 -10.83 3.48
CA ASN A 488 20.37 -10.19 3.97
C ASN A 488 20.61 -10.29 5.49
N MET A 489 21.28 -11.35 5.91
CA MET A 489 21.73 -11.62 7.29
C MET A 489 20.67 -12.04 8.33
N ILE A 490 19.38 -12.17 7.97
CA ILE A 490 18.34 -12.69 8.86
C ILE A 490 17.58 -13.85 8.19
N SER A 491 17.44 -14.98 8.90
CA SER A 491 16.80 -16.21 8.39
C SER A 491 15.28 -16.13 8.48
N TYR A 492 14.66 -15.22 7.72
CA TYR A 492 13.22 -15.22 7.50
C TYR A 492 12.84 -16.07 6.31
N THR A 493 11.70 -16.75 6.42
CA THR A 493 11.22 -17.59 5.34
C THR A 493 9.80 -17.31 4.93
N PHE A 494 9.60 -16.88 3.68
CA PHE A 494 8.28 -16.70 3.10
C PHE A 494 7.74 -18.03 2.54
N PRO A 495 6.42 -18.27 2.61
CA PRO A 495 5.80 -19.38 1.91
C PRO A 495 5.92 -19.22 0.39
N ALA A 496 6.21 -20.31 -0.31
CA ALA A 496 6.37 -20.31 -1.76
C ALA A 496 5.11 -19.82 -2.50
N GLY A 497 5.32 -19.32 -3.72
CA GLY A 497 4.25 -18.95 -4.64
C GLY A 497 3.56 -17.63 -4.34
N HIS A 498 4.22 -16.70 -3.63
CA HIS A 498 3.78 -15.31 -3.42
C HIS A 498 4.69 -14.34 -4.15
N SER A 499 4.11 -13.42 -4.92
CA SER A 499 4.83 -12.54 -5.83
C SER A 499 5.15 -11.17 -5.25
N ALA A 500 4.36 -10.69 -4.30
CA ALA A 500 4.67 -9.51 -3.51
C ALA A 500 4.99 -9.94 -2.08
N ARG A 501 6.23 -9.69 -1.61
CA ARG A 501 6.68 -10.09 -0.27
C ARG A 501 7.15 -8.88 0.53
N THR A 502 6.61 -8.73 1.74
CA THR A 502 6.93 -7.63 2.65
C THR A 502 7.33 -8.15 4.02
N LEU A 503 8.51 -7.77 4.50
CA LEU A 503 9.00 -8.06 5.84
C LEU A 503 9.09 -6.76 6.64
N ILE A 504 8.53 -6.74 7.85
CA ILE A 504 8.59 -5.60 8.77
C ILE A 504 9.06 -6.13 10.12
N THR A 505 10.23 -5.67 10.57
CA THR A 505 10.85 -6.07 11.84
C THR A 505 11.23 -4.87 12.71
N ALA A 506 11.16 -3.65 12.15
CA ALA A 506 11.37 -2.41 12.88
C ALA A 506 10.79 -1.22 12.09
N GLY A 507 10.73 -0.06 12.76
CA GLY A 507 10.31 1.22 12.19
C GLY A 507 8.95 1.69 12.69
N ASN A 508 8.66 2.98 12.50
CA ASN A 508 7.36 3.59 12.79
C ASN A 508 6.47 3.49 11.55
N ILE A 509 5.69 2.42 11.47
CA ILE A 509 4.84 2.13 10.30
C ILE A 509 3.38 2.40 10.64
N VAL A 510 2.68 3.18 9.82
CA VAL A 510 1.25 3.47 10.03
C VAL A 510 0.37 2.40 9.40
N ASN A 511 0.36 2.25 8.09
CA ASN A 511 -0.47 1.29 7.39
C ASN A 511 0.36 0.35 6.50
N VAL A 512 -0.11 -0.88 6.37
CA VAL A 512 0.53 -1.91 5.54
C VAL A 512 -0.49 -2.50 4.56
N TYR A 513 -0.14 -2.53 3.29
CA TYR A 513 -0.90 -3.16 2.21
C TYR A 513 -0.03 -4.22 1.54
N GLY A 514 -0.49 -5.46 1.50
CA GLY A 514 0.25 -6.56 0.86
C GLY A 514 0.36 -6.41 -0.67
N GLY A 515 -0.63 -5.78 -1.29
CA GLY A 515 -0.78 -5.71 -2.74
C GLY A 515 -0.53 -4.32 -3.34
N ASN A 516 -1.20 -4.09 -4.48
CA ASN A 516 -1.13 -2.84 -5.23
C ASN A 516 -2.02 -1.75 -4.61
N ASP A 517 -1.83 -0.51 -5.06
CA ASP A 517 -2.48 0.66 -4.45
C ASP A 517 -3.72 1.16 -5.19
N ILE A 518 -3.62 1.49 -6.48
CA ILE A 518 -4.72 2.10 -7.26
C ILE A 518 -5.30 1.13 -8.27
N LYS A 519 -4.46 0.36 -8.95
CA LYS A 519 -4.91 -0.64 -9.93
C LYS A 519 -3.87 -1.74 -10.14
N GLY A 520 -4.26 -2.78 -10.86
CA GLY A 520 -3.42 -3.88 -11.29
C GLY A 520 -3.48 -5.08 -10.35
N ASN A 521 -3.09 -6.22 -10.88
CA ASN A 521 -3.16 -7.53 -10.22
C ASN A 521 -1.80 -7.92 -9.63
N VAL A 522 -1.82 -8.59 -8.48
CA VAL A 522 -0.68 -9.38 -8.01
C VAL A 522 -0.93 -10.85 -8.34
N GLU A 523 -0.41 -11.29 -9.48
CA GLU A 523 -0.49 -12.68 -9.91
C GLU A 523 0.43 -13.52 -9.05
N GLY A 524 -0.08 -14.57 -8.41
CA GLY A 524 0.60 -15.26 -7.32
C GLY A 524 0.42 -14.62 -5.93
N GLY A 525 -0.20 -13.44 -5.82
CA GLY A 525 -0.62 -12.82 -4.55
C GLY A 525 0.49 -12.38 -3.58
N ASN A 526 0.09 -12.10 -2.34
CA ASN A 526 0.86 -11.29 -1.39
C ASN A 526 1.26 -12.08 -0.15
N ALA A 527 2.45 -11.84 0.39
CA ALA A 527 2.87 -12.35 1.67
C ALA A 527 3.49 -11.24 2.55
N ILE A 528 3.03 -11.16 3.80
CA ILE A 528 3.46 -10.15 4.77
C ILE A 528 3.94 -10.87 6.03
N ILE A 529 5.11 -10.50 6.54
CA ILE A 529 5.61 -10.93 7.85
C ILE A 529 5.83 -9.68 8.69
N ILE A 530 5.22 -9.64 9.88
CA ILE A 530 5.25 -8.52 10.82
C ILE A 530 5.79 -9.02 12.16
N GLU A 531 6.94 -8.47 12.57
CA GLU A 531 7.59 -8.73 13.86
C GLU A 531 7.86 -7.46 14.66
N SER A 532 7.21 -6.35 14.28
CA SER A 532 7.20 -5.10 15.03
C SER A 532 5.82 -4.46 14.98
N SER A 533 5.51 -3.63 15.96
CA SER A 533 4.22 -2.94 16.05
C SER A 533 3.90 -2.05 14.84
N ILE A 534 2.62 -2.01 14.48
CA ILE A 534 2.05 -1.18 13.42
C ILE A 534 1.05 -0.22 14.07
N ILE A 535 1.11 1.07 13.75
CA ILE A 535 0.30 2.11 14.40
C ILE A 535 -1.17 2.04 13.94
N GLY A 536 -1.39 1.78 12.66
CA GLY A 536 -2.69 1.75 12.00
C GLY A 536 -3.06 0.36 11.48
N ASP A 537 -3.67 0.33 10.29
CA ASP A 537 -4.29 -0.88 9.75
C ASP A 537 -3.31 -1.75 8.94
N VAL A 538 -3.58 -3.05 8.93
CA VAL A 538 -2.88 -4.03 8.10
C VAL A 538 -3.86 -4.68 7.14
N TYR A 539 -3.55 -4.68 5.84
CA TYR A 539 -4.35 -5.27 4.79
C TYR A 539 -3.51 -6.30 4.01
N GLY A 540 -3.98 -7.55 3.97
CA GLY A 540 -3.35 -8.61 3.19
C GLY A 540 -3.45 -8.39 1.68
N GLY A 541 -4.53 -7.74 1.23
CA GLY A 541 -4.77 -7.35 -0.15
C GLY A 541 -4.13 -6.02 -0.54
N GLY A 542 -4.64 -5.43 -1.62
CA GLY A 542 -4.27 -4.07 -2.03
C GLY A 542 -5.09 -2.99 -1.32
N ASN A 543 -4.76 -1.73 -1.63
CA ASN A 543 -5.67 -0.61 -1.45
C ASN A 543 -6.51 -0.47 -2.72
N GLY A 544 -7.70 0.08 -2.64
CA GLY A 544 -8.57 0.39 -3.78
C GLY A 544 -9.51 1.54 -3.43
N SER A 545 -9.23 2.21 -2.30
CA SER A 545 -10.03 3.25 -1.69
C SER A 545 -9.77 4.60 -2.35
N TYR A 546 -10.03 4.65 -3.65
CA TYR A 546 -9.86 5.81 -4.50
C TYR A 546 -11.19 6.20 -5.12
N PHE A 547 -11.30 7.47 -5.47
CA PHE A 547 -12.43 7.95 -6.27
C PHE A 547 -12.04 7.88 -7.75
N TYR A 548 -12.70 6.97 -8.48
CA TYR A 548 -12.42 6.70 -9.88
C TYR A 548 -13.43 7.44 -10.76
N THR A 549 -12.95 8.14 -11.78
CA THR A 549 -13.77 8.85 -12.76
C THR A 549 -13.69 8.20 -14.14
N ASP A 550 -14.81 8.19 -14.86
CA ASP A 550 -14.96 7.76 -16.25
C ASP A 550 -15.42 8.93 -17.15
N LYS A 551 -15.52 10.15 -16.61
CA LYS A 551 -15.93 11.35 -17.34
C LYS A 551 -14.72 12.08 -17.92
N GLU A 552 -14.43 11.82 -19.18
CA GLU A 552 -13.29 12.42 -19.90
C GLU A 552 -13.32 13.96 -19.89
N ASN A 553 -14.51 14.58 -19.93
CA ASN A 553 -14.67 16.04 -19.92
C ASN A 553 -14.28 16.72 -18.59
N LEU A 554 -14.02 15.95 -17.54
CA LEU A 554 -13.55 16.44 -16.24
C LEU A 554 -12.01 16.38 -16.11
N ILE A 555 -11.34 15.89 -17.17
CA ILE A 555 -9.90 16.00 -17.38
C ILE A 555 -9.62 17.41 -17.92
N LYS A 556 -8.67 18.17 -17.33
CA LYS A 556 -8.32 19.49 -17.88
C LYS A 556 -7.73 19.31 -19.29
N ALA A 557 -8.40 19.86 -20.30
CA ALA A 557 -8.02 19.77 -21.72
C ALA A 557 -6.64 20.36 -22.11
N SER A 558 -5.81 20.81 -21.15
CA SER A 558 -4.48 21.38 -21.40
C SER A 558 -3.32 20.68 -20.67
N ASP A 559 -3.58 19.73 -19.77
CA ASP A 559 -2.55 18.98 -19.06
C ASP A 559 -2.96 17.51 -18.95
N ALA A 560 -2.35 16.65 -19.76
CA ALA A 560 -2.61 15.21 -19.81
C ALA A 560 -2.39 14.45 -18.47
N ASN A 561 -1.95 15.14 -17.41
CA ASN A 561 -1.69 14.59 -16.08
C ASN A 561 -2.54 15.21 -14.96
N MET A 562 -3.55 16.03 -15.27
CA MET A 562 -4.37 16.69 -14.24
C MET A 562 -5.87 16.40 -14.37
N LEU A 563 -6.32 15.43 -13.58
CA LEU A 563 -7.72 15.33 -13.17
C LEU A 563 -8.05 16.61 -12.39
N LYS A 564 -9.00 17.41 -12.89
CA LYS A 564 -9.48 18.59 -12.14
C LYS A 564 -10.24 18.16 -10.88
N TYR A 565 -10.86 17.00 -10.98
CA TYR A 565 -11.67 16.34 -9.98
C TYR A 565 -11.54 14.82 -10.26
N GLY A 566 -10.77 14.09 -9.46
CA GLY A 566 -10.51 12.65 -9.64
C GLY A 566 -9.16 12.21 -9.07
N ASP A 567 -9.08 11.10 -8.34
CA ASP A 567 -7.77 10.47 -8.03
C ASP A 567 -7.26 9.68 -9.25
N PHE A 568 -8.18 9.10 -10.03
CA PHE A 568 -7.84 8.30 -11.21
C PHE A 568 -8.94 8.28 -12.28
N TYR A 569 -8.58 8.55 -13.55
CA TYR A 569 -9.45 8.36 -14.71
C TYR A 569 -9.24 6.99 -15.34
N TYR A 570 -10.33 6.35 -15.75
CA TYR A 570 -10.31 5.14 -16.56
C TYR A 570 -11.33 5.22 -17.68
N ASP A 571 -10.96 4.70 -18.85
CA ASP A 571 -11.89 4.49 -19.95
C ASP A 571 -12.55 3.11 -19.80
N PRO A 572 -13.88 3.04 -19.56
CA PRO A 572 -14.58 1.77 -19.44
C PRO A 572 -14.49 0.88 -20.69
N ASP A 573 -14.48 1.47 -21.90
CA ASP A 573 -14.38 0.70 -23.14
C ASP A 573 -13.04 0.01 -23.25
N ASP A 574 -11.95 0.74 -22.99
CA ASP A 574 -10.60 0.19 -23.05
C ASP A 574 -10.39 -0.93 -22.04
N VAL A 575 -10.86 -0.74 -20.80
CA VAL A 575 -10.73 -1.76 -19.74
C VAL A 575 -11.49 -3.03 -20.10
N LEU A 576 -12.72 -2.89 -20.59
CA LEU A 576 -13.55 -4.05 -20.98
C LEU A 576 -12.99 -4.76 -22.22
N ALA A 577 -12.49 -4.00 -23.20
CA ALA A 577 -11.85 -4.56 -24.40
C ALA A 577 -10.59 -5.36 -24.03
N GLN A 578 -9.75 -4.84 -23.12
CA GLN A 578 -8.57 -5.54 -22.62
C GLN A 578 -8.93 -6.82 -21.86
N ALA A 579 -10.04 -6.81 -21.10
CA ALA A 579 -10.53 -7.97 -20.38
C ALA A 579 -11.33 -8.96 -21.26
N GLY A 580 -11.67 -8.59 -22.51
CA GLY A 580 -12.53 -9.40 -23.38
C GLY A 580 -13.96 -9.56 -22.85
N VAL A 581 -14.46 -8.59 -22.06
CA VAL A 581 -15.78 -8.64 -21.42
C VAL A 581 -16.75 -7.72 -22.17
N SER A 582 -17.96 -8.21 -22.47
CA SER A 582 -19.03 -7.43 -23.07
C SER A 582 -20.23 -7.39 -22.12
N VAL A 583 -20.74 -6.19 -21.84
CA VAL A 583 -21.86 -5.94 -20.92
C VAL A 583 -22.77 -4.84 -21.49
N SER A 584 -23.96 -4.69 -20.92
CA SER A 584 -24.86 -3.59 -21.27
C SER A 584 -24.28 -2.23 -20.88
N ASP A 585 -24.71 -1.15 -21.55
CA ASP A 585 -24.28 0.22 -21.25
C ASP A 585 -24.50 0.59 -19.77
N LYS A 586 -25.62 0.13 -19.18
CA LYS A 586 -25.94 0.29 -17.76
C LYS A 586 -24.83 -0.25 -16.84
N MET A 587 -24.23 -1.39 -17.19
CA MET A 587 -23.25 -2.10 -16.35
C MET A 587 -21.79 -1.82 -16.73
N LYS A 588 -21.58 -1.05 -17.80
CA LYS A 588 -20.27 -0.83 -18.42
C LYS A 588 -19.24 -0.26 -17.44
N SER A 589 -19.51 0.92 -16.89
CA SER A 589 -18.56 1.62 -16.02
C SER A 589 -18.30 0.86 -14.71
N VAL A 590 -19.35 0.35 -14.05
CA VAL A 590 -19.18 -0.39 -12.79
C VAL A 590 -18.45 -1.72 -12.98
N THR A 591 -18.63 -2.38 -14.13
CA THR A 591 -17.92 -3.62 -14.46
C THR A 591 -16.45 -3.35 -14.76
N ALA A 592 -16.16 -2.32 -15.56
CA ALA A 592 -14.80 -1.87 -15.83
C ALA A 592 -14.07 -1.49 -14.53
N LEU A 593 -14.73 -0.74 -13.64
CA LEU A 593 -14.18 -0.39 -12.33
C LEU A 593 -13.82 -1.62 -11.49
N GLY A 594 -14.69 -2.63 -11.46
CA GLY A 594 -14.42 -3.88 -10.75
C GLY A 594 -13.19 -4.64 -11.28
N LEU A 595 -12.90 -4.54 -12.58
CA LEU A 595 -11.72 -5.15 -13.21
C LEU A 595 -10.45 -4.31 -13.02
N LEU A 596 -10.61 -3.01 -12.83
CA LEU A 596 -9.51 -2.07 -12.67
C LEU A 596 -8.94 -2.08 -11.24
N ARG A 597 -9.80 -2.22 -10.23
CA ARG A 597 -9.39 -2.19 -8.82
C ARG A 597 -8.30 -3.22 -8.53
N PRO A 598 -7.42 -2.95 -7.56
CA PRO A 598 -6.39 -3.90 -7.18
C PRO A 598 -6.98 -5.23 -6.75
N ASN A 599 -6.31 -6.29 -7.19
CA ASN A 599 -6.67 -7.65 -6.86
C ASN A 599 -5.44 -8.48 -6.50
N ALA A 600 -5.64 -9.44 -5.60
CA ALA A 600 -4.65 -10.44 -5.25
C ALA A 600 -5.25 -11.84 -5.33
N GLU A 601 -4.46 -12.78 -5.84
CA GLU A 601 -4.90 -14.18 -6.04
C GLU A 601 -4.76 -15.07 -4.80
N ARG A 602 -4.00 -14.60 -3.80
CA ARG A 602 -3.76 -15.24 -2.50
C ARG A 602 -3.13 -14.24 -1.53
N VAL A 603 -3.23 -14.54 -0.25
CA VAL A 603 -2.72 -13.72 0.85
C VAL A 603 -2.15 -14.63 1.93
N TYR A 604 -0.97 -14.29 2.40
CA TYR A 604 -0.39 -14.80 3.62
C TYR A 604 0.00 -13.64 4.52
N ILE A 605 -0.48 -13.61 5.76
CA ILE A 605 -0.03 -12.68 6.79
C ILE A 605 0.52 -13.49 7.95
N SER A 606 1.72 -13.19 8.42
CA SER A 606 2.25 -13.70 9.67
C SER A 606 2.51 -12.53 10.62
N VAL A 607 2.01 -12.62 11.84
CA VAL A 607 2.27 -11.62 12.88
C VAL A 607 2.82 -12.33 14.10
N SER A 608 3.98 -11.89 14.58
CA SER A 608 4.66 -12.43 15.75
C SER A 608 5.31 -11.30 16.55
N GLY A 609 5.59 -11.53 17.82
CA GLY A 609 6.39 -10.65 18.65
C GLY A 609 7.28 -11.48 19.58
N THR A 610 7.92 -10.80 20.52
CA THR A 610 8.70 -11.44 21.58
C THR A 610 8.23 -10.95 22.94
N GLU A 611 8.66 -11.63 24.01
CA GLU A 611 8.31 -11.23 25.38
C GLU A 611 8.77 -9.80 25.72
N THR A 612 9.90 -9.36 25.17
CA THR A 612 10.44 -8.01 25.38
C THR A 612 9.82 -6.98 24.43
N ASP A 613 9.49 -7.41 23.22
CA ASP A 613 9.00 -6.58 22.13
C ASP A 613 7.69 -7.17 21.59
N THR A 614 6.61 -6.94 22.34
CA THR A 614 5.25 -7.33 21.94
C THR A 614 4.86 -6.57 20.67
N THR A 615 4.38 -7.31 19.67
CA THR A 615 3.87 -6.71 18.43
C THR A 615 2.43 -6.30 18.60
N VAL A 616 2.17 -4.99 18.50
CA VAL A 616 0.82 -4.41 18.60
C VAL A 616 0.36 -3.95 17.22
N ILE A 617 -0.84 -4.36 16.82
CA ILE A 617 -1.56 -3.77 15.68
C ILE A 617 -2.53 -2.74 16.23
N GLY A 618 -2.18 -1.46 16.11
CA GLY A 618 -2.95 -0.34 16.67
C GLY A 618 -4.26 -0.07 15.95
N GLY A 619 -4.35 -0.40 14.66
CA GLY A 619 -5.59 -0.41 13.89
C GLY A 619 -6.23 -1.81 13.84
N SER A 620 -6.82 -2.13 12.70
CA SER A 620 -7.44 -3.43 12.43
C SER A 620 -6.60 -4.24 11.45
N LEU A 621 -6.58 -5.56 11.62
CA LEU A 621 -5.95 -6.50 10.70
C LEU A 621 -7.00 -7.10 9.79
N TYR A 622 -6.82 -6.97 8.48
CA TYR A 622 -7.65 -7.57 7.45
C TYR A 622 -6.81 -8.57 6.65
N CYS A 623 -7.24 -9.83 6.57
CA CYS A 623 -6.73 -10.76 5.56
C CYS A 623 -7.11 -10.31 4.14
N GLY A 624 -8.16 -9.49 4.06
CA GLY A 624 -8.63 -8.83 2.87
C GLY A 624 -7.81 -7.60 2.42
N GLY A 625 -8.30 -6.93 1.38
CA GLY A 625 -7.84 -5.60 0.96
C GLY A 625 -8.69 -4.47 1.53
N ASN A 626 -8.21 -3.23 1.35
CA ASN A 626 -8.97 -2.01 1.65
C ASN A 626 -9.66 -1.52 0.38
N SER A 627 -10.98 -1.68 0.28
CA SER A 627 -11.72 -1.35 -0.94
C SER A 627 -11.18 -2.05 -2.22
N ALA A 628 -10.50 -3.19 -2.04
CA ALA A 628 -9.85 -3.96 -3.08
C ALA A 628 -10.43 -5.38 -3.14
N THR A 629 -10.43 -5.96 -4.34
CA THR A 629 -10.98 -7.30 -4.54
C THR A 629 -9.96 -8.35 -4.14
N ILE A 630 -10.44 -9.49 -3.67
CA ILE A 630 -9.62 -10.69 -3.58
C ILE A 630 -10.35 -11.82 -4.30
N THR A 631 -9.78 -12.21 -5.44
CA THR A 631 -10.34 -13.23 -6.32
C THR A 631 -9.30 -14.24 -6.77
N ALA A 632 -9.67 -15.53 -6.75
CA ALA A 632 -8.83 -16.57 -7.33
C ALA A 632 -8.67 -16.40 -8.85
N ALA A 633 -7.50 -16.76 -9.38
CA ALA A 633 -7.28 -16.88 -10.82
C ALA A 633 -8.32 -17.83 -11.47
N PRO A 634 -8.76 -17.56 -12.71
CA PRO A 634 -9.69 -18.42 -13.44
C PRO A 634 -9.24 -19.90 -13.45
N GLY A 635 -10.15 -20.81 -13.10
CA GLY A 635 -9.90 -22.26 -13.13
C GLY A 635 -9.08 -22.82 -11.95
N GLN A 636 -8.72 -22.01 -10.95
CA GLN A 636 -8.02 -22.47 -9.75
C GLN A 636 -8.98 -22.67 -8.57
N VAL A 637 -8.76 -23.71 -7.77
CA VAL A 637 -9.54 -23.96 -6.54
C VAL A 637 -9.27 -22.85 -5.51
N ALA A 638 -10.33 -22.33 -4.89
CA ALA A 638 -10.31 -21.18 -3.99
C ALA A 638 -9.93 -21.50 -2.52
N GLU A 639 -9.48 -22.73 -2.26
CA GLU A 639 -9.20 -23.21 -0.89
C GLU A 639 -7.75 -22.95 -0.46
N ASP A 640 -7.55 -22.66 0.83
CA ASP A 640 -6.25 -22.42 1.48
C ASP A 640 -5.37 -21.30 0.86
N LYS A 641 -5.97 -20.37 0.12
CA LYS A 641 -5.26 -19.24 -0.49
C LYS A 641 -5.15 -18.00 0.39
N ILE A 642 -5.99 -17.90 1.41
CA ILE A 642 -5.98 -16.77 2.34
C ILE A 642 -5.64 -17.32 3.72
N LYS A 643 -4.47 -16.94 4.25
CA LYS A 643 -3.93 -17.47 5.51
C LYS A 643 -3.51 -16.35 6.44
N LEU A 644 -4.03 -16.39 7.66
CA LEU A 644 -3.51 -15.63 8.80
C LEU A 644 -2.73 -16.57 9.69
N ASN A 645 -1.46 -16.28 9.92
CA ASN A 645 -0.54 -17.06 10.73
C ASN A 645 -0.20 -16.28 12.00
N ILE A 646 -0.71 -16.75 13.14
CA ILE A 646 -0.60 -16.06 14.42
C ILE A 646 0.59 -16.63 15.20
N GLY A 647 1.52 -15.76 15.57
CA GLY A 647 2.65 -16.05 16.44
C GLY A 647 2.44 -15.58 17.89
N SER A 648 3.50 -15.68 18.67
CA SER A 648 3.52 -15.36 20.11
C SER A 648 3.59 -13.86 20.35
N TYR A 649 3.16 -13.39 21.52
CA TYR A 649 3.30 -12.01 21.98
C TYR A 649 2.75 -10.96 21.00
N VAL A 650 1.53 -11.21 20.50
CA VAL A 650 0.81 -10.29 19.61
C VAL A 650 -0.41 -9.71 20.32
N ILE A 651 -0.67 -8.42 20.10
CA ILE A 651 -1.93 -7.77 20.50
C ILE A 651 -2.57 -7.16 19.25
N ALA A 652 -3.79 -7.59 18.92
CA ALA A 652 -4.57 -7.03 17.82
C ALA A 652 -6.05 -6.88 18.22
N ASP A 653 -6.55 -5.65 18.34
CA ASP A 653 -7.90 -5.42 18.86
C ASP A 653 -9.00 -5.88 17.90
N LYS A 654 -8.81 -5.71 16.58
CA LYS A 654 -9.78 -6.13 15.57
C LYS A 654 -9.10 -6.92 14.46
N VAL A 655 -9.58 -8.14 14.24
CA VAL A 655 -9.09 -9.03 13.19
C VAL A 655 -10.26 -9.47 12.32
N PHE A 656 -10.15 -9.23 11.01
CA PHE A 656 -11.12 -9.60 9.99
C PHE A 656 -10.49 -10.55 9.00
N LEU A 657 -11.13 -11.70 8.78
CA LEU A 657 -10.68 -12.65 7.77
C LEU A 657 -11.09 -12.25 6.34
N GLY A 658 -11.98 -11.25 6.19
CA GLY A 658 -12.39 -10.69 4.91
C GLY A 658 -11.88 -9.26 4.63
N ASN A 659 -12.51 -8.59 3.65
CA ASN A 659 -12.13 -7.25 3.18
C ASN A 659 -12.70 -6.11 4.05
N ASN A 660 -12.02 -4.97 4.02
CA ASN A 660 -12.60 -3.69 4.42
C ASN A 660 -13.33 -3.06 3.22
N GLY A 661 -14.57 -2.62 3.45
CA GLY A 661 -15.40 -1.95 2.44
C GLY A 661 -15.96 -0.61 2.92
N GLU A 662 -15.56 -0.15 4.11
CA GLU A 662 -16.13 1.05 4.75
C GLU A 662 -15.93 2.30 3.93
N ASN A 663 -14.73 2.45 3.35
CA ASN A 663 -14.41 3.61 2.55
C ASN A 663 -15.28 3.72 1.27
N MET A 664 -15.80 2.61 0.74
CA MET A 664 -16.66 2.65 -0.46
C MET A 664 -18.04 3.24 -0.22
N ILE A 665 -18.50 3.24 1.02
CA ILE A 665 -19.84 3.73 1.38
C ILE A 665 -19.77 5.04 2.18
N ALA A 666 -18.57 5.59 2.37
CA ALA A 666 -18.40 6.90 2.97
C ALA A 666 -19.19 7.95 2.16
N THR A 667 -19.94 8.81 2.84
CA THR A 667 -20.82 9.79 2.19
C THR A 667 -20.05 10.69 1.22
N SER A 668 -18.82 11.07 1.56
CA SER A 668 -17.93 11.83 0.67
C SER A 668 -17.63 11.05 -0.61
N MET A 669 -17.26 9.77 -0.51
CA MET A 669 -16.94 8.92 -1.66
C MET A 669 -18.15 8.70 -2.57
N LEU A 670 -19.33 8.43 -2.00
CA LEU A 670 -20.56 8.28 -2.77
C LEU A 670 -20.96 9.57 -3.50
N GLN A 671 -20.75 10.73 -2.86
CA GLN A 671 -21.02 12.03 -3.47
C GLN A 671 -20.07 12.30 -4.64
N GLU A 672 -18.77 12.00 -4.47
CA GLU A 672 -17.77 12.11 -5.54
C GLU A 672 -18.13 11.22 -6.75
N TYR A 673 -18.57 9.98 -6.53
CA TYR A 673 -19.00 9.10 -7.61
C TYR A 673 -20.21 9.65 -8.38
N LYS A 674 -21.21 10.18 -7.68
CA LYS A 674 -22.38 10.80 -8.31
C LYS A 674 -22.00 11.97 -9.22
N ASP A 675 -21.07 12.80 -8.77
CA ASP A 675 -20.69 14.02 -9.49
C ASP A 675 -19.69 13.71 -10.62
N HIS A 676 -18.76 12.78 -10.40
CA HIS A 676 -17.60 12.56 -11.28
C HIS A 676 -17.65 11.26 -12.08
N SER A 677 -18.57 10.34 -11.82
CA SER A 677 -18.72 9.09 -12.57
C SER A 677 -20.09 8.97 -13.26
N THR A 678 -20.18 8.11 -14.27
CA THR A 678 -21.45 7.68 -14.90
C THR A 678 -22.12 6.51 -14.17
N VAL A 679 -21.47 5.94 -13.15
CA VAL A 679 -22.04 4.86 -12.32
C VAL A 679 -23.23 5.38 -11.50
N ASP A 680 -24.43 4.89 -11.79
CA ASP A 680 -25.64 5.18 -11.00
C ASP A 680 -25.74 4.23 -9.79
N LEU A 681 -25.24 4.68 -8.65
CA LEU A 681 -25.27 3.91 -7.40
C LEU A 681 -26.67 3.82 -6.78
N THR A 682 -27.67 4.56 -7.28
CA THR A 682 -29.07 4.47 -6.80
C THR A 682 -29.84 3.31 -7.41
N ASP A 683 -29.34 2.73 -8.51
CA ASP A 683 -29.83 1.50 -9.09
C ASP A 683 -29.30 0.28 -8.31
N SER A 684 -30.18 -0.62 -7.91
CA SER A 684 -29.84 -1.76 -7.04
C SER A 684 -28.90 -2.77 -7.68
N GLU A 685 -29.00 -2.99 -9.00
CA GLU A 685 -28.15 -3.93 -9.73
C GLU A 685 -26.73 -3.36 -9.91
N VAL A 686 -26.64 -2.08 -10.26
CA VAL A 686 -25.36 -1.35 -10.37
C VAL A 686 -24.67 -1.29 -9.01
N PHE A 687 -25.40 -0.94 -7.94
CA PHE A 687 -24.86 -0.85 -6.60
C PHE A 687 -24.35 -2.20 -6.08
N ALA A 688 -25.11 -3.28 -6.29
CA ALA A 688 -24.67 -4.62 -5.94
C ALA A 688 -23.36 -5.01 -6.65
N LYS A 689 -23.19 -4.64 -7.92
CA LYS A 689 -21.92 -4.85 -8.64
C LYS A 689 -20.78 -3.99 -8.12
N TYR A 690 -21.06 -2.74 -7.76
CA TYR A 690 -20.09 -1.81 -7.17
C TYR A 690 -19.51 -2.38 -5.87
N ILE A 691 -20.38 -2.78 -4.94
CA ILE A 691 -20.00 -3.42 -3.66
C ILE A 691 -19.40 -4.81 -3.89
N GLY A 692 -19.81 -5.52 -4.94
CA GLY A 692 -19.20 -6.77 -5.36
C GLY A 692 -17.67 -6.66 -5.59
N GLY A 693 -17.18 -5.48 -5.98
CA GLY A 693 -15.74 -5.20 -6.13
C GLY A 693 -14.95 -5.06 -4.82
N VAL A 694 -15.56 -5.34 -3.67
CA VAL A 694 -14.88 -5.59 -2.38
C VAL A 694 -15.29 -6.91 -1.76
N SER A 695 -15.95 -7.77 -2.53
CA SER A 695 -16.24 -9.11 -2.06
C SER A 695 -14.99 -9.99 -2.14
N MET A 696 -14.88 -10.93 -1.21
CA MET A 696 -13.83 -11.95 -1.21
C MET A 696 -14.44 -13.29 -1.62
N ASN A 697 -13.95 -13.91 -2.70
CA ASN A 697 -14.50 -15.17 -3.21
C ASN A 697 -13.70 -16.42 -2.76
N MET A 698 -12.78 -16.26 -1.81
CA MET A 698 -11.93 -17.32 -1.28
C MET A 698 -12.17 -17.57 0.20
N LYS A 699 -11.87 -18.78 0.67
CA LYS A 699 -12.03 -19.15 2.09
C LYS A 699 -10.76 -18.79 2.86
N PRO A 700 -10.86 -17.98 3.93
CA PRO A 700 -9.73 -17.70 4.79
C PRO A 700 -9.48 -18.84 5.78
N LYS A 701 -8.26 -18.90 6.31
CA LYS A 701 -7.88 -19.87 7.33
C LYS A 701 -6.95 -19.24 8.36
N VAL A 702 -7.26 -19.45 9.63
CA VAL A 702 -6.34 -19.16 10.73
C VAL A 702 -5.40 -20.34 10.94
N THR A 703 -4.12 -20.02 11.09
CA THR A 703 -2.99 -20.93 11.34
C THR A 703 -2.09 -20.31 12.40
N PHE A 704 -1.17 -21.09 12.96
CA PHE A 704 -0.29 -20.64 14.03
C PHE A 704 1.17 -20.97 13.71
N VAL A 705 2.08 -20.11 14.20
CA VAL A 705 3.52 -20.29 14.05
C VAL A 705 3.99 -21.49 14.87
N ASP A 706 4.94 -22.27 14.34
CA ASP A 706 5.57 -23.36 15.08
C ASP A 706 6.23 -22.85 16.37
N GLY A 707 5.92 -23.48 17.49
CA GLY A 707 6.47 -23.06 18.80
C GLY A 707 5.78 -21.84 19.41
N LEU A 708 4.52 -21.58 19.04
CA LEU A 708 3.67 -20.60 19.73
C LEU A 708 3.77 -20.76 21.26
N VAL A 709 4.01 -19.65 21.95
CA VAL A 709 3.98 -19.61 23.42
C VAL A 709 2.52 -19.51 23.85
N ASP A 710 2.08 -20.50 24.60
CA ASP A 710 0.70 -20.61 25.08
C ASP A 710 0.21 -19.32 25.73
N TYR A 711 -0.95 -18.85 25.25
CA TYR A 711 -1.69 -17.72 25.79
C TYR A 711 -0.92 -16.39 25.85
N SER A 712 0.16 -16.27 25.07
CA SER A 712 0.93 -15.02 24.95
C SER A 712 0.31 -13.99 23.99
N THR A 713 -0.65 -14.42 23.17
CA THR A 713 -1.27 -13.59 22.13
C THR A 713 -2.73 -13.28 22.44
N TYR A 714 -3.08 -12.00 22.30
CA TYR A 714 -4.38 -11.42 22.61
C TYR A 714 -5.02 -10.82 21.36
N ILE A 715 -6.23 -11.28 21.05
CA ILE A 715 -7.07 -10.72 19.99
C ILE A 715 -8.32 -10.13 20.64
N GLY A 716 -8.71 -8.91 20.29
CA GLY A 716 -9.95 -8.35 20.83
C GLY A 716 -11.17 -9.01 20.22
N SER A 717 -11.46 -8.66 18.98
CA SER A 717 -12.57 -9.17 18.20
C SER A 717 -12.06 -9.90 16.96
N LEU A 718 -12.49 -11.15 16.78
CA LEU A 718 -12.17 -11.95 15.63
C LEU A 718 -13.40 -12.18 14.76
N TYR A 719 -13.39 -11.67 13.54
CA TYR A 719 -14.47 -11.81 12.57
C TYR A 719 -14.03 -12.78 11.47
N CYS A 720 -14.78 -13.87 11.29
CA CYS A 720 -14.52 -14.82 10.22
C CYS A 720 -14.98 -14.31 8.85
N GLY A 721 -15.73 -13.19 8.82
CA GLY A 721 -16.05 -12.38 7.64
C GLY A 721 -15.24 -11.09 7.51
N GLY A 722 -15.69 -10.21 6.62
CA GLY A 722 -15.17 -8.85 6.46
C GLY A 722 -15.89 -7.84 7.35
N ASN A 723 -15.51 -6.57 7.24
CA ASN A 723 -16.25 -5.49 7.89
C ASN A 723 -17.56 -5.22 7.13
N ILE A 724 -17.46 -4.50 6.00
CA ILE A 724 -18.52 -4.32 4.99
C ILE A 724 -18.29 -5.22 3.77
N GLY A 725 -17.04 -5.63 3.53
CA GLY A 725 -16.67 -6.54 2.45
C GLY A 725 -17.29 -7.93 2.65
N SER A 726 -18.26 -8.28 1.81
CA SER A 726 -18.94 -9.59 1.85
C SER A 726 -18.03 -10.73 1.39
N MET A 727 -18.34 -11.97 1.76
CA MET A 727 -17.66 -13.17 1.25
C MET A 727 -18.58 -13.99 0.36
N THR A 728 -18.11 -14.42 -0.81
CA THR A 728 -18.95 -15.00 -1.88
C THR A 728 -18.53 -16.42 -2.30
N TYR A 729 -17.66 -17.09 -1.55
CA TYR A 729 -17.20 -18.47 -1.84
C TYR A 729 -18.35 -19.50 -1.77
N SER A 730 -18.13 -20.76 -2.18
CA SER A 730 -19.11 -21.86 -2.00
C SER A 730 -18.63 -22.92 -1.02
N GLY A 731 -19.57 -23.62 -0.38
CA GLY A 731 -19.30 -24.74 0.53
C GLY A 731 -18.79 -24.33 1.91
N ARG A 732 -18.43 -25.35 2.70
CA ARG A 732 -18.02 -25.22 4.12
C ARG A 732 -16.74 -24.41 4.27
N ASN A 733 -16.77 -23.43 5.17
CA ASN A 733 -15.61 -22.74 5.73
C ASN A 733 -15.42 -23.16 7.19
N GLU A 734 -14.29 -23.75 7.49
CA GLU A 734 -13.98 -24.32 8.81
C GLU A 734 -12.78 -23.61 9.43
N GLN A 735 -13.00 -23.01 10.60
CA GLN A 735 -11.98 -22.33 11.39
C GLN A 735 -11.62 -23.18 12.60
N ASN A 736 -10.36 -23.60 12.65
CA ASN A 736 -9.82 -24.45 13.70
C ASN A 736 -8.89 -23.64 14.61
N PHE A 737 -9.36 -23.34 15.81
CA PHE A 737 -8.56 -22.68 16.84
C PHE A 737 -7.89 -23.74 17.70
N ASN A 738 -6.87 -24.40 17.15
CA ASN A 738 -6.17 -25.52 17.77
C ASN A 738 -5.14 -25.08 18.82
N ASP A 739 -4.50 -23.94 18.60
CA ASP A 739 -3.43 -23.44 19.47
C ASP A 739 -3.94 -22.44 20.49
N ARG A 740 -3.12 -22.23 21.52
CA ARG A 740 -3.49 -21.55 22.76
C ARG A 740 -3.31 -20.04 22.63
N ILE A 741 -4.38 -19.35 22.23
CA ILE A 741 -4.47 -17.88 22.19
C ILE A 741 -5.64 -17.38 23.05
N ILE A 742 -5.66 -16.09 23.34
CA ILE A 742 -6.75 -15.43 24.07
C ILE A 742 -7.52 -14.50 23.11
N VAL A 743 -8.84 -14.63 23.09
CA VAL A 743 -9.75 -13.64 22.50
C VAL A 743 -10.52 -12.94 23.61
N TYR A 744 -10.38 -11.62 23.75
CA TYR A 744 -10.91 -10.94 24.93
C TYR A 744 -12.29 -10.29 24.78
N ASN A 745 -12.68 -9.90 23.57
CA ASN A 745 -13.97 -9.26 23.35
C ASN A 745 -14.96 -10.24 22.72
N LYS A 746 -14.69 -10.75 21.52
CA LYS A 746 -15.64 -11.62 20.83
C LYS A 746 -15.08 -12.41 19.66
N VAL A 747 -15.72 -13.53 19.37
CA VAL A 747 -15.58 -14.26 18.10
C VAL A 747 -16.89 -14.15 17.33
N VAL A 748 -16.81 -13.81 16.04
CA VAL A 748 -17.96 -13.62 15.15
C VAL A 748 -17.78 -14.51 13.93
N GLY A 749 -18.72 -15.41 13.69
CA GLY A 749 -18.71 -16.31 12.54
C GLY A 749 -18.93 -15.58 11.22
N GLY A 750 -19.76 -14.55 11.20
CA GLY A 750 -20.05 -13.74 10.02
C GLY A 750 -19.20 -12.48 9.90
N SER A 751 -19.75 -11.51 9.16
CA SER A 751 -19.17 -10.17 8.98
C SER A 751 -19.58 -9.23 10.12
N ASN A 752 -18.95 -8.05 10.19
CA ASN A 752 -19.31 -7.05 11.20
C ASN A 752 -20.53 -6.22 10.79
N ASN A 753 -20.49 -5.53 9.66
CA ASN A 753 -21.53 -4.58 9.26
C ASN A 753 -21.79 -4.67 7.75
N ALA A 754 -22.28 -5.81 7.28
CA ALA A 754 -22.31 -6.09 5.86
C ALA A 754 -23.55 -5.55 5.12
N ASN A 755 -24.65 -5.27 5.82
CA ASN A 755 -25.81 -4.64 5.18
C ASN A 755 -25.57 -3.14 5.02
N ILE A 756 -25.97 -2.61 3.86
CA ILE A 756 -25.89 -1.20 3.54
C ILE A 756 -27.31 -0.69 3.33
N PRO A 757 -27.78 0.27 4.15
CA PRO A 757 -29.10 0.88 3.96
C PRO A 757 -29.12 1.76 2.70
N ALA A 758 -30.29 1.89 2.08
CA ALA A 758 -30.50 2.84 0.99
C ALA A 758 -30.40 4.28 1.51
N THR A 759 -29.81 5.15 0.69
CA THR A 759 -29.77 6.60 0.93
C THR A 759 -30.16 7.36 -0.35
N ALA A 760 -30.07 8.69 -0.34
CA ALA A 760 -30.21 9.48 -1.56
C ALA A 760 -29.05 9.29 -2.57
N LEU A 761 -27.97 8.62 -2.16
CA LEU A 761 -26.77 8.41 -2.97
C LEU A 761 -26.55 6.94 -3.37
N ASN A 762 -27.24 5.99 -2.74
CA ASN A 762 -27.05 4.57 -3.00
C ASN A 762 -28.31 3.73 -2.77
N ALA A 763 -28.43 2.62 -3.48
CA ALA A 763 -29.42 1.58 -3.21
C ALA A 763 -29.08 0.78 -1.93
N ALA A 764 -30.05 0.02 -1.41
CA ALA A 764 -29.79 -0.93 -0.33
C ALA A 764 -29.02 -2.15 -0.85
N PHE A 765 -28.19 -2.76 0.00
CA PHE A 765 -27.49 -4.00 -0.30
C PHE A 765 -27.47 -4.91 0.94
N GLU A 766 -27.86 -6.18 0.74
CA GLU A 766 -27.78 -7.21 1.77
C GLU A 766 -26.45 -7.97 1.64
N GLY A 767 -25.54 -7.72 2.57
CA GLY A 767 -24.21 -8.32 2.58
C GLY A 767 -24.07 -9.45 3.60
N GLY A 768 -22.87 -10.02 3.65
CA GLY A 768 -22.50 -11.04 4.63
C GLY A 768 -21.72 -12.17 3.98
N ILE A 769 -22.13 -13.41 4.25
CA ILE A 769 -21.55 -14.62 3.67
C ILE A 769 -22.55 -15.17 2.65
N LEU A 770 -22.36 -14.82 1.38
CA LEU A 770 -23.40 -14.83 0.34
C LEU A 770 -23.41 -16.07 -0.55
N GLY A 771 -22.25 -16.67 -0.82
CA GLY A 771 -22.11 -17.59 -1.96
C GLY A 771 -22.95 -18.85 -1.84
N ALA A 772 -23.41 -19.36 -2.99
CA ALA A 772 -24.40 -20.43 -3.06
C ALA A 772 -23.91 -21.72 -2.41
N ASP A 773 -24.72 -22.26 -1.50
CA ASP A 773 -24.78 -23.69 -1.26
C ASP A 773 -25.77 -24.27 -2.27
N ASN A 774 -25.56 -25.50 -2.77
CA ASN A 774 -26.60 -26.14 -3.58
C ASN A 774 -27.89 -26.11 -2.77
N GLU A 775 -28.93 -25.48 -3.31
CA GLU A 775 -30.25 -25.34 -2.65
C GLU A 775 -30.88 -26.70 -2.29
N GLU A 776 -30.28 -27.81 -2.71
CA GLU A 776 -30.72 -29.17 -2.42
C GLU A 776 -29.95 -29.82 -1.25
N ASN A 777 -28.86 -29.22 -0.76
CA ASN A 777 -27.95 -29.86 0.21
C ASN A 777 -27.65 -28.96 1.43
N TYR A 778 -28.72 -28.51 2.09
CA TYR A 778 -28.68 -27.69 3.31
C TYR A 778 -28.15 -28.41 4.55
N ASP A 779 -27.66 -29.65 4.43
CA ASP A 779 -27.08 -30.40 5.55
C ASP A 779 -25.59 -30.11 5.79
N SER A 780 -24.90 -29.45 4.85
CA SER A 780 -23.49 -29.08 5.03
C SER A 780 -23.35 -27.69 5.63
N ALA A 781 -22.88 -27.59 6.88
CA ALA A 781 -22.53 -26.32 7.52
C ALA A 781 -21.70 -25.39 6.63
N ARG A 782 -22.12 -24.14 6.58
CA ARG A 782 -21.46 -23.05 5.86
C ARG A 782 -20.28 -22.51 6.64
N ILE A 783 -20.47 -22.34 7.95
CA ILE A 783 -19.46 -21.86 8.89
C ILE A 783 -19.35 -22.90 9.99
N VAL A 784 -18.12 -23.35 10.25
CA VAL A 784 -17.81 -24.19 11.40
C VAL A 784 -16.69 -23.56 12.22
N LEU A 785 -16.97 -23.28 13.48
CA LEU A 785 -16.02 -22.76 14.45
C LEU A 785 -15.65 -23.89 15.41
N ASN A 786 -14.39 -24.31 15.41
CA ASN A 786 -13.88 -25.34 16.31
C ASN A 786 -12.93 -24.71 17.33
N PHE A 787 -13.36 -24.65 18.58
CA PHE A 787 -12.57 -24.13 19.69
C PHE A 787 -11.92 -25.28 20.47
N LYS A 788 -10.59 -25.41 20.35
CA LYS A 788 -9.81 -26.49 20.97
C LYS A 788 -8.64 -25.98 21.82
N GLY A 789 -8.03 -24.84 21.46
CA GLY A 789 -6.95 -24.21 22.23
C GLY A 789 -7.27 -22.81 22.71
N LEU A 790 -8.16 -22.11 22.00
CA LEU A 790 -8.53 -20.72 22.26
C LEU A 790 -9.27 -20.54 23.59
N ARG A 791 -8.91 -19.47 24.31
CA ARG A 791 -9.61 -18.99 25.50
C ARG A 791 -10.33 -17.67 25.24
N LEU A 792 -11.42 -17.45 25.95
CA LEU A 792 -12.20 -16.23 26.04
C LEU A 792 -11.98 -15.62 27.42
N GLU A 793 -11.54 -14.36 27.47
CA GLU A 793 -11.28 -13.65 28.73
C GLU A 793 -11.86 -12.24 28.65
N PRO A 794 -12.82 -11.82 29.50
CA PRO A 794 -13.48 -10.51 29.40
C PRO A 794 -12.54 -9.36 29.81
N LEU A 795 -11.57 -9.06 28.95
CA LEU A 795 -10.61 -7.98 29.10
C LEU A 795 -10.94 -6.86 28.11
N ARG A 796 -10.34 -5.69 28.31
CA ARG A 796 -10.32 -4.59 27.35
C ARG A 796 -8.91 -4.04 27.19
N LEU A 797 -8.62 -3.58 25.99
CA LEU A 797 -7.41 -2.79 25.72
C LEU A 797 -7.69 -1.33 26.06
N THR A 798 -6.90 -0.77 26.98
CA THR A 798 -6.98 0.65 27.34
C THR A 798 -6.28 1.53 26.31
N GLU A 799 -6.58 2.84 26.32
CA GLU A 799 -5.84 3.84 25.52
C GLU A 799 -4.33 3.83 25.79
N SER A 800 -3.92 3.39 26.99
CA SER A 800 -2.51 3.24 27.36
C SER A 800 -1.84 1.96 26.80
N GLY A 801 -2.57 1.16 26.03
CA GLY A 801 -2.09 -0.12 25.47
C GLY A 801 -2.02 -1.26 26.48
N LYS A 802 -2.60 -1.09 27.68
CA LYS A 802 -2.67 -2.13 28.72
C LYS A 802 -3.97 -2.91 28.65
N LEU A 803 -3.88 -4.22 28.89
CA LEU A 803 -5.04 -5.09 29.07
C LEU A 803 -5.47 -5.07 30.54
N GLU A 804 -6.77 -4.90 30.77
CA GLU A 804 -7.41 -4.96 32.09
C GLU A 804 -8.78 -5.61 31.99
N TRP A 805 -9.37 -6.01 33.12
CA TRP A 805 -10.72 -6.57 33.15
C TRP A 805 -11.75 -5.58 32.61
N ASN A 806 -12.61 -6.05 31.70
CA ASN A 806 -13.66 -5.22 31.13
C ASN A 806 -14.88 -5.22 32.04
N THR A 807 -14.92 -4.27 32.97
CA THR A 807 -16.04 -4.10 33.89
C THR A 807 -16.96 -2.96 33.46
N LYS A 808 -18.27 -3.18 33.50
CA LYS A 808 -19.31 -2.16 33.31
C LYS A 808 -20.19 -2.06 34.56
N LYS A 809 -20.65 -0.85 34.88
CA LYS A 809 -21.65 -0.65 35.94
C LYS A 809 -22.98 -1.27 35.52
N TRP A 810 -23.64 -1.99 36.41
CA TRP A 810 -24.97 -2.55 36.20
C TRP A 810 -25.99 -1.51 35.67
N GLN A 811 -25.91 -0.27 36.14
CA GLN A 811 -26.82 0.81 35.71
C GLN A 811 -26.63 1.28 34.26
N SER A 812 -25.50 0.94 33.62
CA SER A 812 -25.19 1.34 32.25
C SER A 812 -25.80 0.44 31.17
N TYR A 813 -26.41 -0.69 31.57
CA TYR A 813 -27.14 -1.57 30.66
C TYR A 813 -28.52 -0.98 30.36
N THR A 814 -28.79 -0.66 29.08
CA THR A 814 -30.02 0.01 28.61
C THR A 814 -31.24 -0.92 28.56
N ASP A 815 -31.03 -2.23 28.66
CA ASP A 815 -32.06 -3.25 28.52
C ASP A 815 -32.49 -3.78 29.90
N LYS A 816 -32.89 -2.87 30.81
CA LYS A 816 -33.48 -3.28 32.10
C LYS A 816 -34.82 -3.97 31.85
N PRO A 817 -35.11 -5.13 32.46
CA PRO A 817 -36.49 -5.55 32.68
C PRO A 817 -37.19 -4.44 33.48
N ALA A 818 -38.30 -3.91 32.99
CA ALA A 818 -38.98 -2.74 33.57
C ALA A 818 -39.40 -2.93 35.04
N GLU A 819 -39.44 -4.16 35.55
CA GLU A 819 -39.85 -4.50 36.91
C GLU A 819 -38.73 -4.36 37.98
N LEU A 820 -37.46 -4.24 37.60
CA LEU A 820 -36.33 -4.09 38.56
C LEU A 820 -35.99 -2.63 38.91
N VAL A 821 -36.70 -1.65 38.33
CA VAL A 821 -36.50 -0.21 38.58
C VAL A 821 -37.05 0.23 39.95
N ALA A 822 -37.81 -0.62 40.64
CA ALA A 822 -38.59 -0.22 41.82
C ALA A 822 -37.95 -0.51 43.19
N VAL A 823 -36.79 -1.17 43.28
CA VAL A 823 -36.25 -1.64 44.58
C VAL A 823 -35.07 -0.83 45.10
N ASP A 824 -34.38 -0.05 44.26
CA ASP A 824 -33.11 0.55 44.64
C ASP A 824 -33.22 2.05 44.97
N ASN A 825 -34.08 2.37 45.94
CA ASN A 825 -34.10 3.68 46.62
C ASN A 825 -33.67 3.49 48.08
N ASP A 826 -32.54 2.82 48.31
CA ASP A 826 -31.89 2.86 49.62
C ASP A 826 -30.89 4.04 49.65
N PRO A 827 -31.20 5.13 50.37
CA PRO A 827 -30.30 6.27 50.48
C PRO A 827 -29.04 5.98 51.33
N ASP A 828 -28.95 4.82 51.98
CA ASP A 828 -27.80 4.38 52.78
C ASP A 828 -26.94 3.30 52.10
N ALA A 829 -27.19 2.96 50.81
CA ALA A 829 -26.28 2.10 50.06
C ALA A 829 -24.93 2.80 49.86
N GLU A 830 -23.92 2.39 50.63
CA GLU A 830 -22.54 2.82 50.42
C GLU A 830 -22.11 2.55 48.97
N ALA A 831 -21.22 3.39 48.46
CA ALA A 831 -20.84 3.55 47.05
C ALA A 831 -20.12 2.34 46.41
N ASP A 832 -20.60 1.12 46.59
CA ASP A 832 -20.19 -0.07 45.83
C ASP A 832 -21.10 -0.21 44.61
N ASP A 833 -20.69 0.43 43.51
CA ASP A 833 -21.31 0.23 42.20
C ASP A 833 -21.17 -1.24 41.75
N ASP A 834 -22.28 -1.96 41.55
CA ASP A 834 -22.31 -3.32 40.99
C ASP A 834 -21.61 -3.40 39.61
N LEU A 835 -20.31 -3.69 39.59
CA LEU A 835 -19.52 -3.88 38.38
C LEU A 835 -19.68 -5.32 37.86
N ARG A 836 -20.00 -5.48 36.56
CA ARG A 836 -20.13 -6.77 35.87
C ARG A 836 -19.10 -6.91 34.76
N LEU A 837 -18.65 -8.14 34.48
CA LEU A 837 -17.74 -8.45 33.39
C LEU A 837 -18.49 -8.43 32.05
N ASP A 838 -17.87 -7.86 31.02
CA ASP A 838 -18.45 -7.68 29.69
C ASP A 838 -17.52 -8.23 28.59
N GLY A 839 -18.11 -8.89 27.59
CA GLY A 839 -17.39 -9.44 26.44
C GLY A 839 -17.11 -10.93 26.57
N ALA A 840 -16.02 -11.41 25.96
CA ALA A 840 -15.70 -12.82 25.85
C ALA A 840 -16.86 -13.67 25.24
N THR A 841 -17.52 -13.13 24.21
CA THR A 841 -18.76 -13.71 23.62
C THR A 841 -18.53 -14.29 22.23
N VAL A 842 -19.20 -15.39 21.90
CA VAL A 842 -19.23 -15.99 20.57
C VAL A 842 -20.58 -15.73 19.89
N PHE A 843 -20.54 -15.26 18.65
CA PHE A 843 -21.70 -15.13 17.78
C PHE A 843 -21.49 -15.98 16.53
N GLY A 844 -22.41 -16.90 16.23
CA GLY A 844 -22.36 -17.69 15.00
C GLY A 844 -22.65 -16.89 13.73
N GLY A 845 -23.45 -15.83 13.85
CA GLY A 845 -23.86 -14.96 12.74
C GLY A 845 -22.98 -13.72 12.53
N CYS A 846 -23.55 -12.69 11.90
CA CYS A 846 -22.90 -11.39 11.77
C CYS A 846 -23.04 -10.58 13.08
N TYR A 847 -22.19 -9.59 13.28
CA TYR A 847 -22.24 -8.77 14.49
C TYR A 847 -23.31 -7.67 14.40
N SER A 848 -23.06 -6.57 13.70
CA SER A 848 -24.01 -5.47 13.57
C SER A 848 -25.11 -5.75 12.54
N SER A 849 -24.73 -6.20 11.34
CA SER A 849 -25.67 -6.45 10.23
C SER A 849 -25.09 -7.41 9.20
N GLY A 850 -25.96 -8.13 8.48
CA GLY A 850 -25.58 -9.06 7.42
C GLY A 850 -26.12 -10.47 7.63
N HIS A 851 -26.12 -11.28 6.57
CA HIS A 851 -26.63 -12.64 6.62
C HIS A 851 -25.58 -13.70 6.34
N VAL A 852 -25.78 -14.88 6.93
CA VAL A 852 -25.03 -16.10 6.57
C VAL A 852 -25.94 -16.98 5.74
N ASN A 853 -25.59 -17.19 4.47
CA ASN A 853 -26.32 -18.08 3.58
C ASN A 853 -25.90 -19.54 3.80
N GLY A 854 -26.52 -20.19 4.79
CA GLY A 854 -26.32 -21.60 5.13
C GLY A 854 -26.24 -21.84 6.64
N ASN A 855 -25.98 -23.09 7.04
CA ASN A 855 -25.97 -23.47 8.46
C ASN A 855 -24.69 -23.01 9.18
N VAL A 856 -24.80 -22.75 10.48
CA VAL A 856 -23.68 -22.40 11.35
C VAL A 856 -23.49 -23.46 12.43
N VAL A 857 -22.26 -23.92 12.62
CA VAL A 857 -21.91 -24.88 13.68
C VAL A 857 -20.80 -24.30 14.56
N ILE A 858 -21.03 -24.32 15.87
CA ILE A 858 -20.07 -23.92 16.89
C ILE A 858 -19.73 -25.16 17.71
N ASN A 859 -18.47 -25.54 17.71
CA ASN A 859 -17.96 -26.69 18.44
C ASN A 859 -17.00 -26.21 19.51
N VAL A 860 -17.39 -26.40 20.77
CA VAL A 860 -16.57 -26.16 21.95
C VAL A 860 -16.00 -27.50 22.39
N LEU A 861 -14.75 -27.75 21.99
CA LEU A 861 -14.10 -29.05 22.13
C LEU A 861 -13.24 -29.14 23.39
N GLU A 862 -12.78 -28.00 23.91
CA GLU A 862 -11.96 -27.84 25.12
C GLU A 862 -12.39 -26.57 25.86
N ASN A 863 -11.79 -26.32 27.02
CA ASN A 863 -12.11 -25.19 27.89
C ASN A 863 -11.88 -23.83 27.22
N LEU A 864 -12.96 -23.09 27.00
CA LEU A 864 -12.91 -21.70 26.56
C LEU A 864 -12.44 -20.75 27.67
N VAL A 865 -12.48 -21.16 28.93
CA VAL A 865 -12.30 -20.23 30.05
C VAL A 865 -11.34 -20.82 31.06
N ASP A 866 -10.42 -20.00 31.56
CA ASP A 866 -9.65 -20.32 32.76
C ASP A 866 -10.43 -19.89 33.99
N THR A 867 -11.31 -20.78 34.46
CA THR A 867 -12.18 -20.52 35.60
C THR A 867 -11.39 -20.18 36.86
N SER A 868 -10.21 -20.80 37.06
CA SER A 868 -9.36 -20.48 38.20
C SER A 868 -8.86 -19.05 38.16
N ARG A 869 -8.48 -18.56 36.99
CA ARG A 869 -8.03 -17.18 36.82
C ARG A 869 -9.18 -16.19 36.98
N ILE A 870 -10.33 -16.43 36.34
CA ILE A 870 -11.46 -15.49 36.41
C ILE A 870 -12.09 -15.45 37.81
N PHE A 871 -12.27 -16.59 38.47
CA PHE A 871 -12.93 -16.63 39.78
C PHE A 871 -11.99 -16.28 40.95
N ASN A 872 -10.67 -16.45 40.81
CA ASN A 872 -9.72 -16.11 41.89
C ASN A 872 -9.07 -14.72 41.73
N ASP A 873 -8.69 -14.29 40.52
CA ASP A 873 -7.89 -13.05 40.33
C ASP A 873 -8.74 -11.78 40.21
N CYS A 874 -10.01 -11.90 39.81
CA CYS A 874 -10.89 -10.75 39.62
C CYS A 874 -11.20 -10.03 40.95
N GLY A 875 -11.18 -10.72 42.10
CA GLY A 875 -11.60 -10.18 43.40
C GLY A 875 -10.78 -9.00 43.94
N GLY A 876 -9.53 -8.82 43.49
CA GLY A 876 -8.64 -7.76 43.99
C GLY A 876 -8.20 -6.70 42.96
N SER A 877 -8.27 -7.03 41.67
CA SER A 877 -7.70 -6.22 40.59
C SER A 877 -8.73 -5.65 39.61
N SER A 878 -9.96 -6.17 39.61
CA SER A 878 -11.07 -5.67 38.78
C SER A 878 -12.01 -4.71 39.50
N GLY A 879 -11.95 -4.65 40.84
CA GLY A 879 -12.91 -3.90 41.68
C GLY A 879 -14.24 -4.63 41.92
N VAL A 880 -14.32 -5.94 41.63
CA VAL A 880 -15.52 -6.78 41.79
C VAL A 880 -15.41 -7.67 43.03
N TYR A 881 -16.43 -7.72 43.90
CA TYR A 881 -16.48 -8.61 45.06
C TYR A 881 -17.18 -9.95 44.73
N PHE A 882 -16.59 -11.09 45.12
CA PHE A 882 -17.03 -12.45 44.72
C PHE A 882 -17.81 -13.23 45.79
N ASP A 883 -18.10 -12.63 46.96
CA ASP A 883 -18.49 -13.35 48.19
C ASP A 883 -19.83 -14.11 48.15
N ASN A 884 -20.51 -14.21 47.00
CA ASN A 884 -21.48 -15.23 46.53
C ASN A 884 -22.08 -14.84 45.16
N GLN A 885 -21.41 -13.95 44.40
CA GLN A 885 -21.96 -13.22 43.25
C GLN A 885 -21.38 -13.66 41.89
N ALA A 886 -20.76 -14.83 41.78
CA ALA A 886 -20.21 -15.28 40.49
C ALA A 886 -21.25 -15.27 39.34
N GLU A 887 -22.53 -15.54 39.64
CA GLU A 887 -23.65 -15.42 38.70
C GLU A 887 -23.90 -13.96 38.30
N ASP A 888 -23.95 -13.05 39.27
CA ASP A 888 -24.09 -11.60 39.09
C ASP A 888 -22.98 -11.02 38.22
N VAL A 889 -21.71 -11.35 38.51
CA VAL A 889 -20.52 -10.84 37.84
C VAL A 889 -20.47 -11.21 36.36
N MET A 890 -20.98 -12.38 35.99
CA MET A 890 -20.86 -12.94 34.64
C MET A 890 -22.04 -12.60 33.71
N MET A 891 -23.09 -11.91 34.19
CA MET A 891 -24.33 -11.59 33.45
C MET A 891 -24.20 -10.83 32.12
N SER A 892 -22.99 -10.51 31.67
CA SER A 892 -22.75 -9.93 30.34
C SER A 892 -21.49 -10.48 29.66
N SER A 893 -20.99 -11.63 30.10
CA SER A 893 -19.80 -12.24 29.52
C SER A 893 -19.91 -13.75 29.38
N LEU A 894 -19.02 -14.33 28.57
CA LEU A 894 -18.93 -15.79 28.36
C LEU A 894 -20.19 -16.40 27.76
N TYR A 895 -20.76 -15.69 26.79
CA TYR A 895 -21.95 -16.11 26.05
C TYR A 895 -21.61 -16.82 24.74
N VAL A 896 -22.44 -17.78 24.35
CA VAL A 896 -22.39 -18.39 23.02
C VAL A 896 -23.77 -18.31 22.39
N TYR A 897 -23.87 -17.51 21.33
CA TYR A 897 -25.07 -17.38 20.50
C TYR A 897 -24.87 -18.13 19.19
N GLY A 898 -25.84 -18.98 18.83
CA GLY A 898 -25.84 -19.70 17.55
C GLY A 898 -26.02 -18.76 16.35
N ALA A 899 -26.71 -17.63 16.53
CA ALA A 899 -26.88 -16.60 15.50
C ALA A 899 -26.08 -15.33 15.81
N GLY A 900 -26.42 -14.20 15.18
CA GLY A 900 -25.67 -12.95 15.32
C GLY A 900 -26.16 -12.01 16.43
N TYR A 901 -25.46 -10.89 16.58
CA TYR A 901 -25.70 -9.91 17.63
C TYR A 901 -26.84 -8.93 17.30
N GLY A 902 -26.76 -8.19 16.19
CA GLY A 902 -27.64 -7.07 15.84
C GLY A 902 -28.96 -7.50 15.22
N ALA A 903 -29.98 -6.63 15.26
CA ALA A 903 -31.33 -6.97 14.77
C ALA A 903 -31.41 -7.21 13.25
N GLU A 904 -30.41 -6.73 12.50
CA GLU A 904 -30.31 -6.89 11.04
C GLU A 904 -29.35 -8.01 10.64
N THR A 905 -29.08 -8.96 11.54
CA THR A 905 -28.39 -10.21 11.17
C THR A 905 -29.34 -11.39 11.05
N GLU A 906 -29.14 -12.17 9.99
CA GLU A 906 -29.95 -13.35 9.67
C GLU A 906 -29.07 -14.57 9.39
N ILE A 907 -29.53 -15.74 9.83
CA ILE A 907 -28.99 -17.04 9.40
C ILE A 907 -30.02 -17.67 8.46
N TRP A 908 -29.64 -17.86 7.19
CA TRP A 908 -30.50 -18.51 6.19
C TRP A 908 -30.27 -20.04 6.18
N GLY A 909 -30.23 -20.60 7.38
CA GLY A 909 -29.99 -22.00 7.68
C GLY A 909 -30.25 -22.28 9.16
N SER A 910 -29.83 -23.45 9.62
CA SER A 910 -29.90 -23.85 11.02
C SER A 910 -28.62 -23.50 11.78
N THR A 911 -28.72 -23.36 13.10
CA THR A 911 -27.58 -23.16 13.99
C THR A 911 -27.37 -24.40 14.85
N THR A 912 -26.12 -24.72 15.19
CA THR A 912 -25.80 -25.82 16.09
C THR A 912 -24.68 -25.44 17.04
N ILE A 913 -24.89 -25.63 18.34
CA ILE A 913 -23.87 -25.49 19.37
C ILE A 913 -23.59 -26.87 19.96
N ASN A 914 -22.34 -27.30 19.91
CA ASN A 914 -21.88 -28.54 20.51
C ASN A 914 -20.88 -28.21 21.62
N LEU A 915 -21.19 -28.59 22.86
CA LEU A 915 -20.28 -28.48 23.99
C LEU A 915 -19.81 -29.87 24.42
N LYS A 916 -18.50 -30.09 24.41
CA LYS A 916 -17.87 -31.33 24.89
C LYS A 916 -17.18 -31.17 26.23
N LYS A 917 -16.62 -29.99 26.50
CA LYS A 917 -15.86 -29.68 27.72
C LYS A 917 -15.90 -28.18 28.01
N GLY A 918 -15.69 -27.85 29.27
CA GLY A 918 -15.56 -26.51 29.80
C GLY A 918 -16.84 -25.85 30.21
N PHE A 919 -16.66 -24.63 30.70
CA PHE A 919 -17.70 -23.80 31.27
C PHE A 919 -18.10 -22.68 30.31
N ILE A 920 -19.40 -22.50 30.13
CA ILE A 920 -20.02 -21.37 29.43
C ILE A 920 -21.09 -20.80 30.36
N PHE A 921 -21.17 -19.47 30.47
CA PHE A 921 -22.17 -18.87 31.34
C PHE A 921 -23.57 -18.91 30.69
N GLN A 922 -23.72 -18.51 29.43
CA GLN A 922 -24.98 -18.72 28.70
C GLN A 922 -24.78 -19.30 27.31
N ALA A 923 -25.59 -20.29 26.96
CA ALA A 923 -25.65 -20.86 25.61
C ALA A 923 -27.06 -20.69 25.03
N LEU A 924 -27.14 -20.03 23.88
CA LEU A 924 -28.41 -19.74 23.20
C LEU A 924 -28.35 -20.22 21.75
N GLY A 925 -29.32 -21.05 21.35
CA GLY A 925 -29.37 -21.58 19.99
C GLY A 925 -29.62 -20.50 18.94
N GLY A 926 -30.35 -19.44 19.31
CA GLY A 926 -30.59 -18.26 18.47
C GLY A 926 -29.53 -17.16 18.64
N GLY A 927 -29.88 -15.94 18.22
CA GLY A 927 -29.01 -14.75 18.34
C GLY A 927 -29.34 -13.91 19.56
N GLU A 928 -28.51 -12.90 19.81
CA GLU A 928 -28.86 -11.89 20.81
C GLU A 928 -30.05 -11.07 20.31
N LYS A 929 -29.92 -10.43 19.14
CA LYS A 929 -31.03 -9.79 18.41
C LYS A 929 -31.21 -10.39 17.01
N GLY A 930 -30.23 -11.16 16.56
CA GLY A 930 -30.22 -11.78 15.24
C GLY A 930 -31.16 -12.96 15.07
N ALA A 931 -31.82 -13.03 13.93
CA ALA A 931 -32.80 -14.07 13.64
C ALA A 931 -32.15 -15.32 13.03
N VAL A 932 -32.69 -16.48 13.39
CA VAL A 932 -32.49 -17.73 12.65
C VAL A 932 -33.68 -17.84 11.71
N GLY A 933 -33.51 -17.37 10.48
CA GLY A 933 -34.59 -17.22 9.51
C GLY A 933 -34.32 -16.11 8.51
N ARG A 934 -35.10 -16.09 7.42
CA ARG A 934 -35.05 -15.08 6.37
C ARG A 934 -36.39 -14.35 6.31
N LYS A 935 -36.37 -13.01 6.31
CA LYS A 935 -37.57 -12.20 6.05
C LYS A 935 -38.13 -12.47 4.64
N ASN A 936 -39.45 -12.59 4.52
CA ASN A 936 -40.14 -12.59 3.23
C ASN A 936 -40.18 -11.17 2.64
N ALA A 937 -40.78 -11.01 1.44
CA ALA A 937 -40.90 -9.71 0.78
C ALA A 937 -41.70 -8.65 1.58
N GLN A 938 -42.47 -9.07 2.59
CA GLN A 938 -43.22 -8.19 3.50
C GLN A 938 -42.46 -7.91 4.80
N GLY A 939 -41.20 -8.34 4.92
CA GLY A 939 -40.37 -8.12 6.11
C GLY A 939 -40.73 -9.02 7.31
N LYS A 940 -41.44 -10.13 7.09
CA LYS A 940 -41.87 -11.05 8.16
C LYS A 940 -41.13 -12.38 8.11
N TYR A 941 -40.90 -12.97 9.29
CA TYR A 941 -40.46 -14.36 9.41
C TYR A 941 -41.67 -15.30 9.34
N GLU A 942 -41.50 -16.40 8.62
CA GLU A 942 -42.50 -17.47 8.51
C GLU A 942 -41.89 -18.79 8.96
N TYR A 943 -42.73 -19.69 9.47
CA TYR A 943 -42.25 -20.99 9.93
C TYR A 943 -41.58 -21.75 8.80
N ASN A 944 -40.34 -22.19 9.03
CA ASN A 944 -39.64 -23.08 8.13
C ASN A 944 -38.67 -23.97 8.93
N PRO A 945 -38.80 -25.31 8.88
CA PRO A 945 -37.97 -26.22 9.65
C PRO A 945 -36.47 -26.15 9.29
N LYS A 946 -36.11 -25.56 8.13
CA LYS A 946 -34.71 -25.30 7.75
C LYS A 946 -34.00 -24.32 8.70
N TYR A 947 -34.75 -23.47 9.38
CA TYR A 947 -34.22 -22.41 10.26
C TYR A 947 -34.29 -22.82 11.73
N SER A 948 -33.90 -24.05 12.02
CA SER A 948 -33.96 -24.64 13.36
C SER A 948 -32.66 -24.41 14.14
N THR A 949 -32.72 -24.62 15.44
CA THR A 949 -31.58 -24.47 16.34
C THR A 949 -31.35 -25.76 17.12
N TYR A 950 -30.08 -26.07 17.36
CA TYR A 950 -29.67 -27.30 18.04
C TYR A 950 -28.60 -26.97 19.09
N ILE A 951 -28.79 -27.42 20.33
CA ILE A 951 -27.76 -27.33 21.37
C ILE A 951 -27.51 -28.72 21.95
N ASN A 952 -26.26 -29.13 21.96
CA ASN A 952 -25.84 -30.47 22.36
C ASN A 952 -24.79 -30.41 23.47
N LEU A 953 -25.15 -30.87 24.67
CA LEU A 953 -24.23 -31.05 25.79
C LEU A 953 -23.75 -32.52 25.83
N ASN A 954 -22.69 -32.79 25.09
CA ASN A 954 -22.12 -34.13 24.95
C ASN A 954 -20.78 -34.20 25.69
N GLY A 955 -20.83 -34.00 27.01
CA GLY A 955 -19.69 -34.10 27.91
C GLY A 955 -18.89 -35.40 27.71
N THR A 956 -17.55 -35.29 27.70
CA THR A 956 -16.67 -36.48 27.68
C THR A 956 -16.75 -37.28 28.97
N VAL A 957 -17.21 -36.65 30.05
CA VAL A 957 -17.52 -37.26 31.33
C VAL A 957 -18.99 -36.96 31.65
N ALA A 958 -19.67 -37.87 32.35
CA ALA A 958 -21.02 -37.62 32.84
C ALA A 958 -21.07 -36.36 33.70
N GLY A 959 -22.17 -35.61 33.63
CA GLY A 959 -22.41 -34.48 34.52
C GLY A 959 -22.36 -34.95 35.97
N MET A 960 -21.57 -34.29 36.80
CA MET A 960 -21.42 -34.60 38.23
C MET A 960 -21.51 -33.32 39.06
N SER A 961 -21.82 -33.46 40.35
CA SER A 961 -21.86 -32.36 41.31
C SER A 961 -20.47 -31.76 41.59
N ASP A 962 -20.43 -30.64 42.33
CA ASP A 962 -19.28 -29.75 42.63
C ASP A 962 -17.93 -30.37 43.06
N GLU A 963 -17.85 -31.68 43.29
CA GLU A 963 -16.60 -32.36 43.69
C GLU A 963 -15.63 -32.58 42.51
N HIS A 964 -16.05 -32.29 41.28
CA HIS A 964 -15.23 -32.43 40.06
C HIS A 964 -14.83 -31.08 39.46
N THR A 965 -13.59 -31.02 38.96
CA THR A 965 -13.06 -29.83 38.27
C THR A 965 -13.85 -29.54 36.99
N HIS A 966 -14.36 -28.32 36.85
CA HIS A 966 -15.12 -27.80 35.69
C HIS A 966 -14.50 -28.10 34.31
N GLN A 967 -13.20 -28.40 34.28
CA GLN A 967 -12.39 -28.54 33.07
C GLN A 967 -12.68 -29.78 32.21
N ASP A 968 -13.29 -30.82 32.78
CA ASP A 968 -13.56 -32.10 32.08
C ASP A 968 -15.05 -32.31 31.74
N LEU A 969 -15.92 -31.40 32.19
CA LEU A 969 -17.38 -31.46 32.03
C LEU A 969 -17.86 -30.52 30.92
N ALA A 970 -18.94 -30.87 30.22
CA ALA A 970 -19.66 -29.91 29.39
C ALA A 970 -20.63 -29.12 30.29
N GLU A 971 -20.20 -27.95 30.77
CA GLU A 971 -20.92 -27.17 31.76
C GLU A 971 -21.48 -25.88 31.17
N VAL A 972 -22.78 -25.67 31.38
CA VAL A 972 -23.47 -24.43 31.05
C VAL A 972 -24.29 -23.99 32.25
N GLN A 973 -24.27 -22.70 32.59
CA GLN A 973 -25.12 -22.19 33.66
C GLN A 973 -26.57 -22.03 33.16
N TYR A 974 -26.81 -21.15 32.18
CA TYR A 974 -28.14 -21.01 31.57
C TYR A 974 -28.14 -21.42 30.10
N LEU A 975 -29.08 -22.28 29.73
CA LEU A 975 -29.21 -22.77 28.37
C LEU A 975 -30.61 -22.45 27.83
N TYR A 976 -30.65 -21.86 26.63
CA TYR A 976 -31.89 -21.54 25.92
C TYR A 976 -31.86 -22.13 24.52
N GLY A 977 -32.82 -22.97 24.16
CA GLY A 977 -32.96 -23.50 22.80
C GLY A 977 -33.11 -22.40 21.75
N GLY A 978 -33.82 -21.32 22.08
CA GLY A 978 -34.03 -20.16 21.20
C GLY A 978 -32.99 -19.04 21.35
N GLY A 979 -33.34 -17.83 20.89
CA GLY A 979 -32.50 -16.63 21.01
C GLY A 979 -32.74 -15.86 22.30
N ASN A 980 -31.97 -14.78 22.50
CA ASN A 980 -32.26 -13.79 23.54
C ASN A 980 -33.47 -12.96 23.11
N GLN A 981 -33.36 -12.21 22.02
CA GLN A 981 -34.43 -11.41 21.41
C GLN A 981 -34.68 -11.79 19.94
N GLY A 982 -33.73 -12.50 19.32
CA GLY A 982 -33.79 -12.91 17.92
C GLY A 982 -34.78 -14.04 17.65
N VAL A 983 -35.66 -13.84 16.66
CA VAL A 983 -36.69 -14.82 16.26
C VAL A 983 -36.05 -16.11 15.74
N VAL A 984 -36.64 -17.25 16.10
CA VAL A 984 -36.33 -18.56 15.50
C VAL A 984 -37.50 -18.96 14.60
N ALA A 985 -37.27 -18.96 13.29
CA ALA A 985 -38.28 -19.31 12.31
C ALA A 985 -38.54 -20.82 12.23
N GLY A 986 -37.62 -21.66 12.68
CA GLY A 986 -37.79 -23.12 12.73
C GLY A 986 -38.13 -23.64 14.13
N ASN A 987 -37.64 -24.83 14.42
CA ASN A 987 -37.80 -25.51 15.70
C ASN A 987 -36.57 -25.30 16.59
N THR A 988 -36.73 -25.52 17.89
CA THR A 988 -35.64 -25.47 18.86
C THR A 988 -35.46 -26.85 19.47
N HIS A 989 -34.22 -27.36 19.49
CA HIS A 989 -33.89 -28.67 20.03
C HIS A 989 -32.70 -28.59 20.98
N VAL A 990 -32.93 -28.98 22.23
CA VAL A 990 -31.91 -29.01 23.28
C VAL A 990 -31.66 -30.45 23.72
N TYR A 991 -30.40 -30.87 23.74
CA TYR A 991 -29.97 -32.19 24.19
C TYR A 991 -29.02 -32.04 25.36
N LEU A 992 -29.48 -32.39 26.55
CA LEU A 992 -28.70 -32.21 27.78
C LEU A 992 -27.66 -33.31 28.02
N GLY A 993 -27.78 -34.46 27.34
CA GLY A 993 -26.74 -35.50 27.29
C GLY A 993 -25.99 -35.75 28.61
N ASN A 994 -24.66 -35.66 28.56
CA ASN A 994 -23.74 -35.77 29.71
C ASN A 994 -23.40 -34.39 30.30
N GLY A 995 -24.23 -33.38 30.04
CA GLY A 995 -24.00 -32.02 30.47
C GLY A 995 -24.15 -31.83 31.97
N ARG A 996 -23.47 -30.81 32.47
CA ARG A 996 -23.74 -30.20 33.77
C ARG A 996 -24.47 -28.88 33.51
N ILE A 997 -25.68 -28.75 34.02
CA ILE A 997 -26.56 -27.63 33.71
C ILE A 997 -27.24 -27.11 34.98
N TYR A 998 -27.45 -25.81 35.07
CA TYR A 998 -28.13 -25.23 36.22
C TYR A 998 -29.60 -25.04 35.86
N ASP A 999 -29.88 -24.14 34.90
CA ASP A 999 -31.20 -23.96 34.32
C ASP A 999 -31.18 -24.19 32.80
N ALA A 1000 -32.14 -24.98 32.32
CA ALA A 1000 -32.31 -25.21 30.89
C ALA A 1000 -33.74 -24.93 30.43
N PHE A 1001 -33.85 -24.23 29.31
CA PHE A 1001 -35.10 -23.87 28.65
C PHE A 1001 -35.10 -24.45 27.24
N GLY A 1002 -36.10 -25.26 26.93
CA GLY A 1002 -36.32 -25.75 25.56
C GLY A 1002 -36.65 -24.61 24.60
N GLY A 1003 -37.28 -23.54 25.09
CA GLY A 1003 -37.63 -22.34 24.33
C GLY A 1003 -36.54 -21.25 24.34
N ALA A 1004 -36.95 -20.02 24.10
CA ALA A 1004 -36.10 -18.84 24.05
C ALA A 1004 -36.01 -18.12 25.40
N CYS A 1005 -35.02 -17.26 25.57
CA CYS A 1005 -34.97 -16.36 26.72
C CYS A 1005 -36.08 -15.29 26.61
N ASN A 1006 -36.13 -14.55 25.51
CA ASN A 1006 -37.13 -13.50 25.26
C ASN A 1006 -37.46 -13.33 23.75
N ALA A 1007 -37.64 -14.43 23.02
CA ALA A 1007 -37.85 -14.42 21.58
C ALA A 1007 -39.01 -15.30 21.10
N ASP A 1008 -39.56 -14.96 19.93
CA ASP A 1008 -40.55 -15.78 19.25
C ASP A 1008 -39.92 -17.02 18.60
N ILE A 1009 -40.56 -18.18 18.79
CA ILE A 1009 -40.28 -19.44 18.10
C ILE A 1009 -41.51 -19.75 17.24
N LEU A 1010 -41.33 -19.71 15.92
CA LEU A 1010 -42.44 -19.96 14.99
C LEU A 1010 -42.78 -21.45 14.88
N GLY A 1011 -41.80 -22.33 15.17
CA GLY A 1011 -41.99 -23.77 15.32
C GLY A 1011 -42.31 -24.18 16.74
N HIS A 1012 -41.84 -25.38 17.13
CA HIS A 1012 -42.00 -25.91 18.48
C HIS A 1012 -40.65 -26.01 19.21
N ALA A 1013 -40.72 -26.23 20.51
CA ALA A 1013 -39.56 -26.41 21.39
C ALA A 1013 -39.51 -27.83 21.94
N GLU A 1014 -38.32 -28.43 21.88
CA GLU A 1014 -38.05 -29.76 22.42
C GLU A 1014 -36.79 -29.74 23.27
N LEU A 1015 -36.89 -30.30 24.47
CA LEU A 1015 -35.77 -30.50 25.38
C LEU A 1015 -35.68 -31.98 25.77
N TYR A 1016 -34.52 -32.56 25.52
CA TYR A 1016 -34.23 -33.97 25.71
C TYR A 1016 -33.30 -34.17 26.93
N ILE A 1017 -33.82 -34.88 27.93
CA ILE A 1017 -33.10 -35.25 29.16
C ILE A 1017 -32.62 -36.68 29.02
N GLY A 1018 -31.31 -36.90 29.18
CA GLY A 1018 -30.71 -38.23 29.16
C GLY A 1018 -30.75 -38.97 27.80
N ARG A 1019 -31.00 -38.23 26.71
CA ARG A 1019 -30.87 -38.71 25.33
C ARG A 1019 -29.72 -37.95 24.67
N ALA A 1020 -28.61 -38.63 24.44
CA ALA A 1020 -27.62 -38.15 23.48
C ALA A 1020 -28.21 -38.26 22.06
N LEU A 1021 -27.85 -37.34 21.18
CA LEU A 1021 -28.29 -37.33 19.78
C LEU A 1021 -27.72 -38.58 19.08
N VAL A 1022 -28.51 -39.66 19.01
CA VAL A 1022 -28.18 -40.86 18.24
C VAL A 1022 -28.53 -40.59 16.77
N SER A 1023 -27.65 -39.85 16.09
CA SER A 1023 -27.31 -39.94 14.66
C SER A 1023 -28.41 -40.33 13.63
N SER A 1024 -29.64 -39.82 13.70
CA SER A 1024 -30.66 -40.15 12.66
C SER A 1024 -31.18 -38.95 11.86
N ALA A 1025 -30.68 -37.73 12.09
CA ALA A 1025 -31.16 -36.54 11.37
C ALA A 1025 -30.09 -35.80 10.51
N ASN A 1026 -28.80 -36.17 10.55
CA ASN A 1026 -27.80 -35.60 9.63
C ASN A 1026 -26.59 -36.54 9.42
N PRO A 1027 -26.51 -37.29 8.29
CA PRO A 1027 -25.59 -38.44 8.15
C PRO A 1027 -24.09 -38.13 7.92
N LYS A 1028 -23.64 -36.86 7.92
CA LYS A 1028 -22.30 -36.52 7.40
C LYS A 1028 -21.28 -35.96 8.39
N TYR A 1029 -21.68 -35.63 9.61
CA TYR A 1029 -20.76 -35.17 10.67
C TYR A 1029 -20.24 -36.31 11.58
N GLU A 1030 -20.51 -37.56 11.21
CA GLU A 1030 -20.35 -38.74 12.08
C GLU A 1030 -18.90 -39.19 12.37
N SER A 1031 -17.89 -38.81 11.58
CA SER A 1031 -16.56 -39.45 11.69
C SER A 1031 -15.67 -38.91 12.81
N GLU A 1032 -15.95 -37.72 13.36
CA GLU A 1032 -15.15 -37.13 14.45
C GLU A 1032 -15.90 -37.05 15.80
N LEU A 1033 -17.17 -37.50 15.82
CA LEU A 1033 -18.04 -37.47 16.99
C LEU A 1033 -18.26 -38.85 17.64
N ARG A 1034 -17.69 -39.92 17.08
CA ARG A 1034 -17.76 -41.27 17.67
C ARG A 1034 -16.71 -41.43 18.76
N HIS A 1035 -17.10 -41.11 20.00
CA HIS A 1035 -16.57 -41.84 21.14
C HIS A 1035 -17.71 -42.51 21.91
N ASP A 1036 -17.58 -43.83 21.97
CA ASP A 1036 -18.23 -44.78 22.85
C ASP A 1036 -19.75 -45.03 22.74
N THR A 1037 -20.11 -45.96 21.85
CA THR A 1037 -21.44 -46.62 21.83
C THR A 1037 -21.61 -47.69 22.92
N THR A 1038 -20.76 -47.74 23.96
CA THR A 1038 -20.84 -48.74 25.04
C THR A 1038 -21.24 -48.18 26.41
N SER A 1039 -21.38 -46.86 26.58
CA SER A 1039 -21.90 -46.30 27.84
C SER A 1039 -23.44 -46.33 27.92
N THR A 1040 -23.92 -47.30 28.68
CA THR A 1040 -25.27 -47.35 29.24
C THR A 1040 -25.51 -46.16 30.17
N ASN A 1041 -26.58 -45.40 29.93
CA ASN A 1041 -27.08 -44.25 30.72
C ASN A 1041 -26.22 -42.96 30.66
N VAL A 1042 -26.50 -42.15 29.65
CA VAL A 1042 -26.09 -40.74 29.57
C VAL A 1042 -27.18 -39.93 30.29
N PHE A 1043 -26.95 -39.42 31.49
CA PHE A 1043 -27.91 -38.55 32.20
C PHE A 1043 -27.20 -37.27 32.67
N PRO A 1044 -27.79 -36.08 32.44
CA PRO A 1044 -27.14 -34.83 32.84
C PRO A 1044 -27.22 -34.65 34.35
N TRP A 1045 -26.30 -33.85 34.90
CA TRP A 1045 -26.48 -33.27 36.22
C TRP A 1045 -27.18 -31.93 36.10
N VAL A 1046 -28.27 -31.77 36.84
CA VAL A 1046 -29.12 -30.57 36.83
C VAL A 1046 -29.12 -30.00 38.24
N ARG A 1047 -28.63 -28.77 38.43
CA ARG A 1047 -28.65 -28.10 39.75
C ARG A 1047 -30.06 -27.71 40.14
N ASP A 1048 -30.72 -26.95 39.25
CA ASP A 1048 -31.93 -26.21 39.55
C ASP A 1048 -33.10 -26.76 38.72
N ASN A 1049 -33.41 -26.16 37.56
CA ASN A 1049 -34.66 -26.44 36.87
C ASN A 1049 -34.49 -26.75 35.37
N ILE A 1050 -35.49 -27.46 34.84
CA ILE A 1050 -35.66 -27.70 33.41
C ILE A 1050 -37.06 -27.25 33.00
N TYR A 1051 -37.12 -26.40 31.99
CA TYR A 1051 -38.33 -25.82 31.44
C TYR A 1051 -38.48 -26.19 29.96
N GLY A 1052 -39.70 -26.54 29.54
CA GLY A 1052 -39.99 -26.85 28.13
C GLY A 1052 -40.29 -25.62 27.26
N GLY A 1053 -40.45 -24.44 27.86
CA GLY A 1053 -40.90 -23.21 27.20
C GLY A 1053 -39.88 -22.07 27.25
N ASN A 1054 -40.37 -20.85 27.03
CA ASN A 1054 -39.57 -19.64 27.17
C ASN A 1054 -39.42 -19.22 28.64
N ASP A 1055 -38.41 -18.40 28.91
CA ASP A 1055 -38.11 -17.87 30.26
C ASP A 1055 -38.85 -16.56 30.55
N PHE A 1056 -38.44 -15.45 29.91
CA PHE A 1056 -39.00 -14.12 30.16
C PHE A 1056 -40.14 -13.76 29.21
N GLY A 1057 -39.99 -14.02 27.90
CA GLY A 1057 -40.95 -13.52 26.90
C GLY A 1057 -40.88 -14.18 25.54
N GLY A 1058 -41.73 -13.71 24.62
CA GLY A 1058 -41.94 -14.31 23.30
C GLY A 1058 -43.00 -15.42 23.27
N THR A 1059 -43.27 -15.95 22.08
CA THR A 1059 -44.31 -16.95 21.84
C THR A 1059 -43.79 -18.18 21.09
N ILE A 1060 -44.29 -19.36 21.47
CA ILE A 1060 -44.08 -20.62 20.73
C ILE A 1060 -45.35 -20.90 19.92
N LYS A 1061 -45.26 -20.88 18.59
CA LYS A 1061 -46.45 -20.91 17.70
C LYS A 1061 -46.71 -22.27 17.04
N GLY A 1062 -45.70 -23.13 16.94
CA GLY A 1062 -45.81 -24.45 16.33
C GLY A 1062 -46.29 -25.54 17.31
N VAL A 1063 -46.76 -26.66 16.76
CA VAL A 1063 -47.19 -27.84 17.52
C VAL A 1063 -46.29 -29.02 17.15
N GLY A 1064 -45.62 -29.62 18.13
CA GLY A 1064 -44.84 -30.85 17.97
C GLY A 1064 -45.66 -32.09 18.32
N TYR A 1065 -45.47 -33.20 17.59
CA TYR A 1065 -46.10 -34.48 17.90
C TYR A 1065 -45.14 -35.37 18.71
N PHE A 1066 -45.33 -35.46 20.02
CA PHE A 1066 -44.47 -36.24 20.91
C PHE A 1066 -44.49 -37.76 20.66
N GLY A 1067 -45.54 -38.29 20.03
CA GLY A 1067 -45.78 -39.73 19.91
C GLY A 1067 -44.73 -40.51 19.10
N SER A 1068 -43.95 -39.86 18.23
CA SER A 1068 -42.85 -40.53 17.49
C SER A 1068 -41.53 -40.58 18.26
N ASN A 1069 -41.43 -39.89 19.39
CA ASN A 1069 -40.19 -39.71 20.16
C ASN A 1069 -40.22 -40.36 21.55
N VAL A 1070 -41.38 -40.88 21.97
CA VAL A 1070 -41.48 -41.78 23.11
C VAL A 1070 -40.82 -43.10 22.71
N ARG A 1071 -39.82 -43.58 23.47
CA ARG A 1071 -39.35 -44.95 23.29
C ARG A 1071 -40.57 -45.86 23.52
N GLU A 1072 -41.07 -46.52 22.48
CA GLU A 1072 -41.95 -47.67 22.71
C GLU A 1072 -41.16 -48.62 23.63
N GLU A 1073 -41.75 -48.92 24.79
CA GLU A 1073 -41.13 -49.75 25.82
C GLU A 1073 -40.55 -51.02 25.19
N ALA A 1074 -39.28 -51.32 25.52
CA ALA A 1074 -38.70 -52.64 25.33
C ALA A 1074 -38.97 -53.49 26.57
#